data_AF-A0AAV0E5V4-F1
#
_entry.id   AF-A0AAV0E5V4-F1
#
_cell.length_a   1.000
_cell.length_b   1.000
_cell.length_c   1.000
_cell.angle_alpha   90.00
_cell.angle_beta   90.00
_cell.angle_gamma   90.00
#
_symmetry.space_group_name_H-M   'P 1'
#
loop_
_entity.id
_entity.type
_entity.pdbx_description
1 polymer ?
#
loop_
_entity_poly.entity_id
_entity_poly.type
_entity_poly.pdbx_seq_one_letter_code
_entity_poly.pdbx_strand_id
1 'polypeptide(L)'
;METALLSGQSSGGRTGSGLLRLLRRGAFRSRSDAIVYGSTYQKAAALVDLAEDGVGIPEEVLDQSSFASAAKLYFIFTRFDFLWSLNCFALIILNFLEKPLWCSKQSAYTCSDREYYFLGQLPYLTEAESLIFEGVTLVILMAHVLFPISYEGFQIYWKSILNRLKVLLLLILVADLVVYVISLAGLYYLPFRIAPYVRVVFFILNIRELGDSILILAGMFGTYLNVMVLSMLFLLFCSWLGYVIFEDTQQGKTVFTSYGATLYQMFILFTTSNNPDVWIPAYKESRWYCLFFVLYVLLGVYFVTNLILAVVYDSFKSELAKRVAEKDRVRLRILRKAFSLVDYHNCGFLNKEQCIHLFEELNKYRSLPKISRDDFELIFDELDDTRDFKIDLEEFFDLCKAISLRFQKEDSLPIFETFPNVYHSTTSEKLRNFVRSPKFGYIIVFILIVNLVAVVIETMLDIEDSSSQTFWQKVEFIFGWLYVIEMTLKVYTYGFENYWRDGQNRFDFIVTWIIVIGETITFAAPDGQTFLSNGEWIRYLLIARVLRLIRLSMHVRSYRAFVATFFTLIPSLMPYLGTIFCVLCFYCSLGVQIFGGIVNAGNSNLDQTDLADNDYLLFNFNDYPNGMVTLFNLLVMGNWQVWMQSYKELTGTSWSYVYFISFYAITVLWLLNLIVAFVLEAFQAEMDMETSAILENGDNKETREERRRNVGTKTRSQRVDALLHHMLSPELTQCSTP
;
A
#
# COMPACT_ATOMS: atom_id res chain seq x y z
N MET A 1 -63.82 -13.95 39.23
CA MET A 1 -63.76 -12.76 40.09
C MET A 1 -62.55 -11.96 39.65
N GLU A 2 -62.68 -11.18 38.57
CA GLU A 2 -63.13 -9.75 38.59
C GLU A 2 -62.08 -8.86 39.26
N THR A 3 -61.21 -8.16 38.52
CA THR A 3 -61.34 -6.86 37.82
C THR A 3 -61.26 -5.61 38.70
N ALA A 4 -60.54 -4.61 38.15
CA ALA A 4 -60.58 -3.14 38.38
C ALA A 4 -59.83 -2.59 39.62
N LEU A 5 -58.79 -1.74 39.51
CA LEU A 5 -58.59 -0.40 38.89
C LEU A 5 -58.80 0.77 39.88
N LEU A 6 -57.73 1.58 40.01
CA LEU A 6 -57.66 3.03 40.35
C LEU A 6 -57.93 3.39 41.83
N SER A 7 -57.18 4.27 42.51
CA SER A 7 -56.58 5.55 42.09
C SER A 7 -55.58 6.07 43.15
N GLY A 8 -54.68 6.98 42.74
CA GLY A 8 -53.83 7.74 43.66
C GLY A 8 -52.65 8.42 42.97
N GLN A 9 -52.91 9.48 42.20
CA GLN A 9 -51.88 10.35 41.60
C GLN A 9 -51.13 11.16 42.66
N SER A 10 -49.80 11.27 42.51
CA SER A 10 -49.10 12.52 42.84
C SER A 10 -47.99 12.78 41.81
N SER A 11 -48.15 13.88 41.11
CA SER A 11 -47.28 14.49 40.10
C SER A 11 -45.94 14.96 40.65
N GLY A 12 -44.86 14.81 39.86
CA GLY A 12 -43.67 15.66 39.97
C GLY A 12 -42.35 14.93 39.66
N GLY A 13 -41.65 15.33 38.59
CA GLY A 13 -40.25 14.94 38.36
C GLY A 13 -39.97 14.25 37.02
N ARG A 14 -40.10 15.01 35.94
CA ARG A 14 -39.59 14.66 34.60
C ARG A 14 -38.05 14.69 34.60
N THR A 15 -37.49 13.91 33.67
CA THR A 15 -36.15 14.02 33.06
C THR A 15 -34.93 13.67 33.93
N GLY A 16 -34.42 12.44 33.79
CA GLY A 16 -33.08 12.10 34.27
C GLY A 16 -32.67 10.63 34.20
N SER A 17 -33.60 9.67 34.14
CA SER A 17 -33.27 8.25 34.38
C SER A 17 -33.39 7.31 33.16
N GLY A 18 -33.82 7.79 31.99
CA GLY A 18 -33.92 6.99 30.76
C GLY A 18 -32.57 6.74 30.07
N LEU A 19 -31.68 7.74 30.07
CA LEU A 19 -30.36 7.65 29.43
C LEU A 19 -29.42 6.68 30.16
N LEU A 20 -29.52 6.65 31.50
CA LEU A 20 -28.70 5.78 32.36
C LEU A 20 -29.17 4.32 32.35
N ARG A 21 -30.44 4.04 32.03
CA ARG A 21 -30.93 2.66 31.82
C ARG A 21 -30.62 2.11 30.43
N LEU A 22 -30.51 2.97 29.41
CA LEU A 22 -30.02 2.58 28.07
C LEU A 22 -28.51 2.27 28.07
N LEU A 23 -27.73 2.95 28.90
CA LEU A 23 -26.31 2.63 29.10
C LEU A 23 -26.09 1.28 29.84
N ARG A 24 -27.06 0.82 30.63
CA ARG A 24 -26.91 -0.39 31.47
C ARG A 24 -27.28 -1.70 30.75
N ARG A 25 -27.74 -1.62 29.50
CA ARG A 25 -28.09 -2.78 28.65
C ARG A 25 -27.28 -2.86 27.35
N GLY A 26 -26.24 -2.03 27.23
CA GLY A 26 -25.33 -2.08 26.08
C GLY A 26 -24.33 -3.21 26.26
N ALA A 27 -24.48 -4.28 25.47
CA ALA A 27 -23.36 -5.11 25.07
C ALA A 27 -22.18 -4.18 24.69
N PHE A 28 -20.97 -4.48 25.15
CA PHE A 28 -19.77 -3.74 24.75
C PHE A 28 -19.71 -3.74 23.21
N ARG A 29 -20.05 -2.60 22.58
CA ARG A 29 -20.24 -2.49 21.13
C ARG A 29 -18.92 -2.50 20.36
N SER A 30 -17.79 -2.20 21.02
CA SER A 30 -16.47 -2.29 20.39
C SER A 30 -15.71 -3.53 20.89
N ARG A 31 -15.05 -4.24 19.96
CA ARG A 31 -14.20 -5.41 20.27
C ARG A 31 -13.16 -5.09 21.35
N SER A 32 -12.60 -3.89 21.32
CA SER A 32 -11.63 -3.42 22.31
C SER A 32 -12.23 -3.29 23.72
N ASP A 33 -13.48 -2.84 23.85
CA ASP A 33 -14.12 -2.73 25.16
C ASP A 33 -14.45 -4.11 25.74
N ALA A 34 -14.82 -5.07 24.89
CA ALA A 34 -15.04 -6.46 25.30
C ALA A 34 -13.74 -7.14 25.78
N ILE A 35 -12.61 -6.88 25.12
CA ILE A 35 -11.30 -7.42 25.53
C ILE A 35 -10.84 -6.85 26.88
N VAL A 36 -11.11 -5.57 27.14
CA VAL A 36 -10.66 -4.90 28.37
C VAL A 36 -11.59 -5.17 29.55
N TYR A 37 -12.90 -5.01 29.37
CA TYR A 37 -13.90 -5.01 30.45
C TYR A 37 -14.93 -6.14 30.38
N GLY A 38 -14.91 -6.95 29.33
CA GLY A 38 -15.89 -8.02 29.13
C GLY A 38 -15.73 -9.21 30.09
N SER A 39 -16.76 -10.06 30.12
CA SER A 39 -16.68 -11.38 30.75
C SER A 39 -15.67 -12.28 30.06
N THR A 40 -15.30 -13.42 30.66
CA THR A 40 -14.34 -14.39 30.09
C THR A 40 -14.74 -14.82 28.67
N TYR A 41 -16.02 -15.13 28.45
CA TYR A 41 -16.55 -15.49 27.13
C TYR A 41 -16.56 -14.31 26.15
N GLN A 42 -16.86 -13.09 26.60
CA GLN A 42 -16.79 -11.88 25.75
C GLN A 42 -15.36 -11.58 25.31
N LYS A 43 -14.38 -11.76 26.20
CA LYS A 43 -12.96 -11.61 25.88
C LYS A 43 -12.51 -12.67 24.88
N ALA A 44 -12.88 -13.93 25.11
CA ALA A 44 -12.54 -15.02 24.20
C ALA A 44 -13.16 -14.82 22.81
N ALA A 45 -14.45 -14.48 22.72
CA ALA A 45 -15.12 -14.21 21.45
C ALA A 45 -14.47 -13.04 20.68
N ALA A 46 -14.13 -11.95 21.39
CA ALA A 46 -13.45 -10.81 20.79
C ALA A 46 -12.01 -11.14 20.34
N LEU A 47 -11.27 -12.01 21.05
CA LEU A 47 -9.95 -12.49 20.64
C LEU A 47 -10.01 -13.43 19.44
N VAL A 48 -10.99 -14.34 19.38
CA VAL A 48 -11.21 -15.21 18.22
C VAL A 48 -11.51 -14.37 16.98
N ASP A 49 -12.44 -13.42 17.10
CA ASP A 49 -12.80 -12.56 15.98
C ASP A 49 -11.64 -11.66 15.52
N LEU A 50 -10.79 -11.22 16.46
CA LEU A 50 -9.60 -10.43 16.18
C LEU A 50 -8.49 -11.26 15.49
N ALA A 51 -8.26 -12.50 15.96
CA ALA A 51 -7.30 -13.42 15.37
C ALA A 51 -7.68 -13.79 13.93
N GLU A 52 -8.96 -14.06 13.70
CA GLU A 52 -9.50 -14.41 12.37
C GLU A 52 -9.62 -13.21 11.41
N ASP A 53 -9.38 -11.99 11.91
CA ASP A 53 -9.29 -10.77 11.11
C ASP A 53 -7.86 -10.42 10.69
N GLY A 54 -6.86 -11.20 11.12
CA GLY A 54 -5.44 -10.93 10.86
C GLY A 54 -4.87 -9.74 11.66
N VAL A 55 -5.65 -9.15 12.56
CA VAL A 55 -5.23 -8.01 13.39
C VAL A 55 -4.55 -8.56 14.65
N GLY A 56 -3.23 -8.72 14.60
CA GLY A 56 -2.46 -9.22 15.74
C GLY A 56 -2.44 -8.26 16.93
N ILE A 57 -2.59 -8.81 18.14
CA ILE A 57 -2.10 -8.16 19.37
C ILE A 57 -0.61 -8.55 19.52
N PRO A 58 0.29 -7.61 19.87
CA PRO A 58 1.70 -7.94 20.12
C PRO A 58 1.82 -9.04 21.17
N GLU A 59 2.76 -9.97 20.97
CA GLU A 59 2.97 -11.10 21.88
C GLU A 59 3.30 -10.61 23.30
N GLU A 60 4.05 -9.51 23.37
CA GLU A 60 4.48 -8.86 24.60
C GLU A 60 3.31 -8.35 25.45
N VAL A 61 2.16 -8.05 24.83
CA VAL A 61 0.95 -7.60 25.53
C VAL A 61 0.12 -8.79 26.00
N LEU A 62 0.09 -9.89 25.24
CA LEU A 62 -0.70 -11.10 25.53
C LEU A 62 -0.22 -11.85 26.79
N ASP A 63 1.08 -11.81 27.06
CA ASP A 63 1.71 -12.57 28.16
C ASP A 63 1.82 -11.78 29.48
N GLN A 64 1.39 -10.52 29.51
CA GLN A 64 1.43 -9.73 30.74
C GLN A 64 0.37 -10.15 31.76
N SER A 65 0.78 -10.16 33.04
CA SER A 65 -0.10 -10.43 34.18
C SER A 65 -1.26 -9.43 34.29
N SER A 66 -1.05 -8.17 33.87
CA SER A 66 -2.08 -7.13 33.80
C SER A 66 -2.59 -6.88 32.37
N PHE A 67 -2.93 -7.95 31.65
CA PHE A 67 -3.42 -7.91 30.26
C PHE A 67 -4.48 -6.83 30.01
N ALA A 68 -5.48 -6.68 30.88
CA ALA A 68 -6.57 -5.71 30.68
C ALA A 68 -6.08 -4.24 30.65
N SER A 69 -5.16 -3.87 31.53
CA SER A 69 -4.60 -2.51 31.58
C SER A 69 -3.68 -2.23 30.39
N ALA A 70 -2.86 -3.22 30.01
CA ALA A 70 -1.97 -3.12 28.86
C ALA A 70 -2.75 -3.05 27.54
N ALA A 71 -3.76 -3.91 27.37
CA ALA A 71 -4.65 -3.91 26.22
C ALA A 71 -5.39 -2.57 26.09
N LYS A 72 -5.85 -1.97 27.20
CA LYS A 72 -6.48 -0.63 27.18
C LYS A 72 -5.54 0.43 26.60
N LEU A 73 -4.30 0.48 27.08
CA LEU A 73 -3.30 1.44 26.59
C LEU A 73 -2.92 1.17 25.13
N TYR A 74 -2.79 -0.10 24.75
CA TYR A 74 -2.58 -0.51 23.36
C TYR A 74 -3.73 -0.04 22.44
N PHE A 75 -5.00 -0.24 22.83
CA PHE A 75 -6.13 0.23 22.04
C PHE A 75 -6.23 1.76 21.95
N ILE A 76 -5.79 2.48 23.00
CA ILE A 76 -5.66 3.94 22.93
C ILE A 76 -4.59 4.32 21.90
N PHE A 77 -3.44 3.64 21.91
CA PHE A 77 -2.37 3.87 20.94
C PHE A 77 -2.84 3.64 19.50
N THR A 78 -3.52 2.50 19.24
CA THR A 78 -4.05 2.17 17.91
C THR A 78 -5.17 3.11 17.46
N ARG A 79 -5.89 3.75 18.38
CA ARG A 79 -6.89 4.76 18.02
C ARG A 79 -6.25 6.02 17.42
N PHE A 80 -5.01 6.32 17.79
CA PHE A 80 -4.21 7.42 17.22
C PHE A 80 -3.38 7.00 16.01
N ASP A 81 -3.55 5.78 15.48
CA ASP A 81 -2.78 5.25 14.35
C ASP A 81 -2.86 6.13 13.08
N PHE A 82 -4.01 6.76 12.84
CA PHE A 82 -4.16 7.75 11.78
C PHE A 82 -3.20 8.96 11.95
N LEU A 83 -3.05 9.47 13.17
CA LEU A 83 -2.16 10.58 13.46
C LEU A 83 -0.69 10.16 13.30
N TRP A 84 -0.34 8.97 13.76
CA TRP A 84 1.02 8.42 13.63
C TRP A 84 1.40 8.22 12.17
N SER A 85 0.49 7.64 11.39
CA SER A 85 0.65 7.45 9.94
C SER A 85 0.79 8.79 9.23
N LEU A 86 -0.09 9.75 9.52
CA LEU A 86 -0.03 11.10 8.94
C LEU A 86 1.31 11.80 9.23
N ASN A 87 1.83 11.67 10.46
CA ASN A 87 3.13 12.23 10.82
C ASN A 87 4.28 11.56 10.03
N CYS A 88 4.22 10.24 9.83
CA CYS A 88 5.22 9.54 9.02
C CYS A 88 5.20 10.02 7.56
N PHE A 89 4.01 10.23 6.97
CA PHE A 89 3.88 10.82 5.64
C PHE A 89 4.39 12.27 5.61
N ALA A 90 4.07 13.07 6.63
CA ALA A 90 4.56 14.44 6.75
C ALA A 90 6.10 14.50 6.77
N LEU A 91 6.76 13.60 7.50
CA LEU A 91 8.23 13.51 7.52
C LEU A 91 8.83 13.26 6.13
N ILE A 92 8.20 12.43 5.29
CA ILE A 92 8.67 12.19 3.93
C ILE A 92 8.37 13.40 3.02
N ILE A 93 7.18 14.00 3.14
CA ILE A 93 6.79 15.18 2.35
C ILE A 93 7.71 16.37 2.66
N LEU A 94 8.21 16.51 3.88
CA LEU A 94 9.18 17.55 4.21
C LEU A 94 10.43 17.50 3.34
N ASN A 95 10.90 16.31 2.93
CA ASN A 95 12.04 16.20 2.02
C ASN A 95 11.77 16.86 0.64
N PHE A 96 10.52 16.89 0.18
CA PHE A 96 10.14 17.53 -1.09
C PHE A 96 10.06 19.04 -1.01
N LEU A 97 9.76 19.59 0.18
CA LEU A 97 9.54 21.02 0.39
C LEU A 97 10.76 21.73 0.98
N GLU A 98 11.76 20.98 1.46
CA GLU A 98 13.00 21.55 1.97
C GLU A 98 13.86 22.14 0.86
N LYS A 99 14.47 23.29 1.18
CA LYS A 99 15.47 23.91 0.32
C LYS A 99 16.75 23.07 0.31
N PRO A 100 17.29 22.68 -0.86
CA PRO A 100 18.54 21.91 -0.94
C PRO A 100 19.72 22.63 -0.26
N LEU A 101 20.58 21.88 0.43
CA LEU A 101 21.72 22.45 1.19
C LEU A 101 22.71 23.22 0.31
N TRP A 102 22.96 22.74 -0.92
CA TRP A 102 23.89 23.39 -1.85
C TRP A 102 23.44 24.81 -2.22
N CYS A 103 22.14 25.10 -2.11
CA CYS A 103 21.56 26.41 -2.35
C CYS A 103 21.88 27.46 -1.27
N SER A 104 22.40 27.04 -0.11
CA SER A 104 22.87 27.97 0.94
C SER A 104 24.19 28.64 0.58
N LYS A 105 24.89 28.17 -0.45
CA LYS A 105 26.14 28.79 -0.93
C LYS A 105 25.82 30.17 -1.50
N GLN A 106 26.58 31.19 -1.12
CA GLN A 106 26.52 32.52 -1.72
C GLN A 106 27.04 32.46 -3.17
N SER A 107 26.18 32.04 -4.11
CA SER A 107 26.37 32.22 -5.55
C SER A 107 25.73 33.52 -6.01
N ALA A 108 26.18 34.06 -7.15
CA ALA A 108 25.58 35.24 -7.79
C ALA A 108 24.10 35.05 -8.13
N TYR A 109 23.66 33.80 -8.33
CA TYR A 109 22.28 33.40 -8.59
C TYR A 109 21.72 32.66 -7.37
N THR A 110 20.54 33.06 -6.91
CA THR A 110 19.79 32.42 -5.81
C THR A 110 18.84 31.37 -6.37
N CYS A 111 18.45 30.34 -5.59
CA CYS A 111 17.46 29.34 -6.04
C CYS A 111 16.02 29.87 -6.17
N SER A 112 15.84 31.19 -6.08
CA SER A 112 14.66 31.86 -6.60
C SER A 112 14.66 31.92 -8.14
N ASP A 113 15.84 31.89 -8.76
CA ASP A 113 16.01 31.80 -10.21
C ASP A 113 15.96 30.33 -10.65
N ARG A 114 14.74 29.87 -10.94
CA ARG A 114 14.46 28.46 -11.26
C ARG A 114 14.91 28.05 -12.66
N GLU A 115 14.98 28.99 -13.59
CA GLU A 115 15.39 28.72 -14.97
C GLU A 115 16.89 28.43 -15.03
N TYR A 116 17.70 29.21 -14.31
CA TYR A 116 19.16 29.04 -14.30
C TYR A 116 19.62 27.66 -13.79
N TYR A 117 18.97 27.15 -12.76
CA TYR A 117 19.27 25.85 -12.14
C TYR A 117 18.30 24.74 -12.57
N PHE A 118 17.40 24.99 -13.53
CA PHE A 118 16.39 24.03 -13.98
C PHE A 118 15.65 23.35 -12.80
N LEU A 119 15.19 24.15 -11.84
CA LEU A 119 14.55 23.68 -10.60
C LEU A 119 13.08 23.34 -10.82
N GLY A 120 12.56 22.46 -9.97
CA GLY A 120 11.16 22.06 -9.98
C GLY A 120 10.21 23.20 -9.59
N GLN A 121 8.92 22.97 -9.85
CA GLN A 121 7.89 23.98 -9.62
C GLN A 121 7.31 23.97 -8.19
N LEU A 122 7.60 22.95 -7.38
CA LEU A 122 7.10 22.87 -6.01
C LEU A 122 7.65 24.00 -5.12
N PRO A 123 6.84 24.60 -4.24
CA PRO A 123 7.30 25.69 -3.38
C PRO A 123 8.26 25.16 -2.31
N TYR A 124 9.37 25.85 -2.11
CA TYR A 124 10.27 25.58 -0.99
C TYR A 124 9.76 26.27 0.28
N LEU A 125 9.86 25.59 1.42
CA LEU A 125 9.62 26.18 2.73
C LEU A 125 10.72 27.19 3.05
N THR A 126 10.35 28.27 3.73
CA THR A 126 11.33 29.16 4.35
C THR A 126 12.06 28.44 5.49
N GLU A 127 13.24 28.94 5.86
CA GLU A 127 14.05 28.34 6.93
C GLU A 127 13.29 28.26 8.27
N ALA A 128 12.50 29.30 8.58
CA ALA A 128 11.67 29.34 9.78
C ALA A 128 10.50 28.34 9.72
N GLU A 129 9.81 28.25 8.57
CA GLU A 129 8.71 27.29 8.40
C GLU A 129 9.23 25.84 8.47
N SER A 130 10.34 25.53 7.80
CA SER A 130 11.00 24.23 7.85
C SER A 130 11.33 23.83 9.30
N LEU A 131 11.93 24.73 10.10
CA LEU A 131 12.21 24.48 11.51
C LEU A 131 10.94 24.21 12.34
N ILE A 132 9.85 24.95 12.09
CA ILE A 132 8.58 24.75 12.79
C ILE A 132 8.00 23.37 12.45
N PHE A 133 7.93 23.01 11.16
CA PHE A 133 7.38 21.72 10.74
C PHE A 133 8.24 20.55 11.23
N GLU A 134 9.56 20.65 11.14
CA GLU A 134 10.46 19.64 11.68
C GLU A 134 10.35 19.49 13.20
N GLY A 135 10.26 20.60 13.93
CA GLY A 135 10.07 20.58 15.38
C GLY A 135 8.74 19.93 15.78
N VAL A 136 7.64 20.29 15.11
CA VAL A 136 6.31 19.72 15.39
C VAL A 136 6.28 18.22 15.07
N THR A 137 6.78 17.82 13.90
CA THR A 137 6.78 16.40 13.49
C THR A 137 7.70 15.55 14.39
N LEU A 138 8.82 16.11 14.86
CA LEU A 138 9.72 15.47 15.82
C LEU A 138 9.07 15.27 17.20
N VAL A 139 8.31 16.24 17.70
CA VAL A 139 7.57 16.10 18.97
C VAL A 139 6.51 15.01 18.88
N ILE A 140 5.75 14.97 17.79
CA ILE A 140 4.77 13.91 17.54
C ILE A 140 5.46 12.55 17.40
N LEU A 141 6.61 12.50 16.71
CA LEU A 141 7.42 11.28 16.57
C LEU A 141 7.98 10.80 17.92
N MET A 142 8.43 11.71 18.78
CA MET A 142 8.90 11.38 20.13
C MET A 142 7.77 10.78 20.98
N ALA A 143 6.56 11.34 20.91
CA ALA A 143 5.39 10.75 21.55
C ALA A 143 5.11 9.34 21.00
N HIS A 144 5.14 9.15 19.68
CA HIS A 144 4.93 7.85 19.03
C HIS A 144 5.94 6.78 19.47
N VAL A 145 7.24 7.12 19.52
CA VAL A 145 8.31 6.16 19.86
C VAL A 145 8.33 5.81 21.34
N LEU A 146 7.97 6.74 22.23
CA LEU A 146 8.02 6.55 23.68
C LEU A 146 6.70 6.01 24.27
N PHE A 147 5.55 6.17 23.60
CA PHE A 147 4.26 5.68 24.08
C PHE A 147 4.25 4.16 24.36
N PRO A 148 4.89 3.28 23.56
CA PRO A 148 4.93 1.84 23.82
C PRO A 148 5.52 1.45 25.18
N ILE A 149 6.38 2.28 25.78
CA ILE A 149 6.90 2.07 27.14
C ILE A 149 5.75 1.92 28.16
N SER A 150 4.62 2.60 27.92
CA SER A 150 3.45 2.57 28.81
C SER A 150 2.69 1.24 28.82
N TYR A 151 2.64 0.51 27.70
CA TYR A 151 1.89 -0.75 27.59
C TYR A 151 2.79 -2.00 27.51
N GLU A 152 4.02 -1.90 27.01
CA GLU A 152 5.00 -3.01 27.00
C GLU A 152 5.75 -3.12 28.33
N GLY A 153 5.93 -2.02 29.04
CA GLY A 153 6.78 -1.93 30.23
C GLY A 153 8.26 -1.71 29.89
N PHE A 154 8.98 -1.06 30.82
CA PHE A 154 10.33 -0.55 30.58
C PHE A 154 11.35 -1.65 30.22
N GLN A 155 11.37 -2.76 30.94
CA GLN A 155 12.37 -3.83 30.71
C GLN A 155 12.17 -4.54 29.35
N ILE A 156 10.93 -4.77 28.96
CA ILE A 156 10.59 -5.46 27.69
C ILE A 156 10.89 -4.54 26.51
N TYR A 157 10.50 -3.26 26.62
CA TYR A 157 10.75 -2.25 25.60
C TYR A 157 12.24 -2.14 25.23
N TRP A 158 13.13 -2.07 26.22
CA TRP A 158 14.58 -1.96 25.98
C TRP A 158 15.23 -3.27 25.53
N LYS A 159 14.57 -4.42 25.71
CA LYS A 159 15.04 -5.70 25.18
C LYS A 159 14.84 -5.79 23.66
N SER A 160 13.72 -5.25 23.17
CA SER A 160 13.40 -5.21 21.74
C SER A 160 14.47 -4.45 20.95
N ILE A 161 15.01 -5.08 19.90
CA ILE A 161 16.01 -4.47 19.01
C ILE A 161 15.38 -3.33 18.21
N LEU A 162 14.13 -3.50 17.76
CA LEU A 162 13.40 -2.51 16.97
C LEU A 162 13.18 -1.21 17.78
N ASN A 163 12.76 -1.32 19.03
CA ASN A 163 12.52 -0.16 19.88
C ASN A 163 13.82 0.58 20.20
N ARG A 164 14.91 -0.16 20.48
CA ARG A 164 16.25 0.45 20.65
C ARG A 164 16.71 1.19 19.40
N LEU A 165 16.50 0.62 18.22
CA LEU A 165 16.85 1.23 16.95
C LEU A 165 16.02 2.49 16.67
N LYS A 166 14.71 2.47 16.96
CA LYS A 166 13.83 3.65 16.87
C LYS A 166 14.31 4.78 17.79
N VAL A 167 14.67 4.48 19.04
CA VAL A 167 15.20 5.50 19.97
C VAL A 167 16.54 6.05 19.48
N LEU A 168 17.44 5.20 18.98
CA LEU A 168 18.72 5.64 18.41
C LEU A 168 18.52 6.60 17.23
N LEU A 169 17.65 6.24 16.28
CA LEU A 169 17.33 7.10 15.13
C LEU A 169 16.68 8.41 15.56
N LEU A 170 15.84 8.40 16.60
CA LEU A 170 15.22 9.62 17.14
C LEU A 170 16.28 10.56 17.69
N LEU A 171 17.25 10.03 18.44
CA LEU A 171 18.38 10.82 18.96
C LEU A 171 19.23 11.42 17.83
N ILE A 172 19.45 10.67 16.74
CA ILE A 172 20.14 11.18 15.54
C ILE A 172 19.35 12.33 14.91
N LEU A 173 18.02 12.22 14.78
CA LEU A 173 17.17 13.29 14.22
C LEU A 173 17.19 14.54 15.10
N VAL A 174 17.14 14.38 16.43
CA VAL A 174 17.27 15.49 17.39
C VAL A 174 18.63 16.17 17.24
N ALA A 175 19.71 15.39 17.14
CA ALA A 175 21.06 15.92 16.96
C ALA A 175 21.21 16.67 15.64
N ASP A 176 20.69 16.14 14.52
CA ASP A 176 20.71 16.80 13.21
C ASP A 176 19.94 18.13 13.25
N LEU A 177 18.76 18.17 13.87
CA LEU A 177 17.99 19.41 14.02
C LEU A 177 18.75 20.46 14.83
N VAL A 178 19.39 20.07 15.93
CA VAL A 178 20.21 20.99 16.74
C VAL A 178 21.38 21.54 15.92
N VAL A 179 22.08 20.68 15.18
CA VAL A 179 23.19 21.09 14.31
C VAL A 179 22.69 22.01 13.18
N TYR A 180 21.52 21.75 12.60
CA TYR A 180 20.91 22.59 11.57
C TYR A 180 20.56 23.99 12.11
N VAL A 181 19.99 24.08 13.31
CA VAL A 181 19.72 25.37 13.99
C VAL A 181 21.02 26.14 14.25
N ILE A 182 22.09 25.46 14.68
CA ILE A 182 23.40 26.08 14.89
C ILE A 182 23.99 26.59 13.56
N SER A 183 23.79 25.84 12.48
CA SER A 183 24.23 26.26 11.15
C SER A 183 23.50 27.51 10.66
N LEU A 184 22.18 27.57 10.90
CA LEU A 184 21.36 28.73 10.57
C LEU A 184 21.78 29.99 11.33
N ALA A 185 22.26 29.82 12.57
CA ALA A 185 22.82 30.90 13.37
C ALA A 185 24.20 31.40 12.86
N GLY A 186 24.72 30.83 11.77
CA GLY A 186 25.99 31.23 11.15
C GLY A 186 27.24 30.75 11.90
N LEU A 187 27.07 29.87 12.89
CA LEU A 187 28.17 29.39 13.74
C LEU A 187 28.95 28.22 13.11
N TYR A 188 28.34 27.50 12.16
CA TYR A 188 28.93 26.32 11.51
C TYR A 188 28.36 26.11 10.10
N TYR A 189 29.19 25.65 9.16
CA TYR A 189 28.73 25.25 7.83
C TYR A 189 28.35 23.76 7.84
N LEU A 190 27.13 23.42 7.46
CA LEU A 190 26.67 22.03 7.39
C LEU A 190 26.89 21.44 5.98
N PRO A 191 27.91 20.57 5.78
CA PRO A 191 28.19 20.01 4.45
C PRO A 191 27.22 18.88 4.08
N PHE A 192 26.63 18.20 5.07
CA PHE A 192 25.84 16.99 4.89
C PHE A 192 24.72 16.96 5.92
N ARG A 193 23.50 16.61 5.50
CA ARG A 193 22.34 16.46 6.37
C ARG A 193 21.88 15.02 6.39
N ILE A 194 21.82 14.42 7.58
CA ILE A 194 21.46 13.00 7.72
C ILE A 194 19.95 12.80 7.91
N ALA A 195 19.22 13.85 8.31
CA ALA A 195 17.78 13.78 8.58
C ALA A 195 16.95 13.15 7.45
N PRO A 196 17.11 13.50 6.15
CA PRO A 196 16.31 12.93 5.07
C PRO A 196 16.37 11.39 5.00
N TYR A 197 17.56 10.81 5.22
CA TYR A 197 17.76 9.37 5.23
C TYR A 197 17.10 8.71 6.45
N VAL A 198 17.28 9.31 7.63
CA VAL A 198 16.69 8.82 8.89
C VAL A 198 15.16 8.85 8.83
N ARG A 199 14.56 9.86 8.19
CA ARG A 199 13.11 9.95 7.98
C ARG A 199 12.57 8.78 7.14
N VAL A 200 13.26 8.41 6.07
CA VAL A 200 12.91 7.23 5.24
C VAL A 200 13.01 5.94 6.06
N VAL A 201 14.09 5.76 6.82
CA VAL A 201 14.25 4.59 7.69
C VAL A 201 13.15 4.53 8.77
N PHE A 202 12.79 5.67 9.36
CA PHE A 202 11.65 5.72 10.30
C PHE A 202 10.32 5.35 9.67
N PHE A 203 10.05 5.83 8.46
CA PHE A 203 8.84 5.51 7.72
C PHE A 203 8.71 4.00 7.50
N ILE A 204 9.79 3.36 7.06
CA ILE A 204 9.89 1.90 6.90
C ILE A 204 9.58 1.16 8.22
N LEU A 205 10.19 1.59 9.34
CA LEU A 205 10.08 0.89 10.62
C LEU A 205 8.75 1.08 11.34
N ASN A 206 7.98 2.09 10.94
CA ASN A 206 6.67 2.37 11.53
C ASN A 206 5.55 1.66 10.77
N ILE A 207 5.66 1.51 9.45
CA ILE A 207 4.67 0.76 8.66
C ILE A 207 5.06 -0.73 8.64
N ARG A 208 4.32 -1.55 9.39
CA ARG A 208 4.57 -2.99 9.52
C ARG A 208 4.70 -3.71 8.17
N GLU A 209 3.83 -3.41 7.22
CA GLU A 209 3.85 -4.05 5.90
C GLU A 209 5.14 -3.75 5.11
N LEU A 210 5.69 -2.53 5.22
CA LEU A 210 6.98 -2.19 4.61
C LEU A 210 8.14 -2.88 5.34
N GLY A 211 8.09 -2.95 6.67
CA GLY A 211 9.05 -3.71 7.46
C GLY A 211 9.10 -5.18 7.06
N ASP A 212 7.93 -5.83 6.95
CA ASP A 212 7.80 -7.22 6.49
C ASP A 212 8.40 -7.39 5.07
N SER A 213 8.11 -6.45 4.16
CA SER A 213 8.65 -6.46 2.79
C SER A 213 10.18 -6.36 2.75
N ILE A 214 10.79 -5.47 3.54
CA ILE A 214 12.26 -5.35 3.60
C ILE A 214 12.90 -6.56 4.25
N LEU A 215 12.22 -7.18 5.22
CA LEU A 215 12.70 -8.40 5.82
C LEU A 215 12.69 -9.59 4.84
N ILE A 216 11.67 -9.70 3.97
CA ILE A 216 11.67 -10.67 2.85
C ILE A 216 12.86 -10.38 1.94
N LEU A 217 13.05 -9.11 1.56
CA LEU A 217 14.14 -8.68 0.70
C LEU A 217 15.50 -9.04 1.30
N ALA A 218 15.73 -8.78 2.59
CA ALA A 218 16.96 -9.12 3.29
C ALA A 218 17.25 -10.64 3.30
N GLY A 219 16.20 -11.48 3.43
CA GLY A 219 16.34 -12.94 3.35
C GLY A 219 16.82 -13.42 1.97
N MET A 220 16.39 -12.76 0.91
CA MET A 220 16.77 -13.08 -0.48
C MET A 220 18.13 -12.52 -0.92
N PHE A 221 18.75 -11.64 -0.11
CA PHE A 221 19.95 -10.92 -0.56
C PHE A 221 21.13 -11.86 -0.85
N GLY A 222 21.30 -12.93 -0.08
CA GLY A 222 22.38 -13.89 -0.27
C GLY A 222 22.30 -14.66 -1.59
N THR A 223 21.12 -15.18 -1.93
CA THR A 223 20.87 -15.89 -3.20
C THR A 223 20.98 -14.93 -4.39
N TYR A 224 20.46 -13.71 -4.24
CA TYR A 224 20.58 -12.65 -5.24
C TYR A 224 22.05 -12.32 -5.58
N LEU A 225 22.91 -12.12 -4.57
CA LEU A 225 24.32 -11.83 -4.79
C LEU A 225 25.04 -12.93 -5.57
N ASN A 226 24.72 -14.21 -5.31
CA ASN A 226 25.34 -15.33 -6.03
C ASN A 226 25.04 -15.27 -7.54
N VAL A 227 23.81 -14.93 -7.93
CA VAL A 227 23.45 -14.78 -9.35
C VAL A 227 24.09 -13.53 -9.94
N MET A 228 24.20 -12.44 -9.18
CA MET A 228 24.89 -11.24 -9.64
C MET A 228 26.37 -11.49 -9.94
N VAL A 229 27.04 -12.33 -9.16
CA VAL A 229 28.42 -12.77 -9.45
C VAL A 229 28.49 -13.51 -10.79
N LEU A 230 27.54 -14.40 -11.07
CA LEU A 230 27.46 -15.11 -12.35
C LEU A 230 27.22 -14.13 -13.52
N SER A 231 26.30 -13.18 -13.38
CA SER A 231 26.04 -12.15 -14.39
C SER A 231 27.24 -11.24 -14.62
N MET A 232 27.96 -10.86 -13.55
CA MET A 232 29.18 -10.08 -13.64
C MET A 232 30.28 -10.86 -14.37
N LEU A 233 30.44 -12.16 -14.11
CA LEU A 233 31.38 -13.02 -14.83
C LEU A 233 31.04 -13.09 -16.33
N PHE A 234 29.77 -13.24 -16.68
CA PHE A 234 29.30 -13.19 -18.07
C PHE A 234 29.67 -11.87 -18.74
N LEU A 235 29.37 -10.73 -18.10
CA LEU A 235 29.71 -9.41 -18.63
C LEU A 235 31.22 -9.23 -18.83
N LEU A 236 32.03 -9.60 -17.85
CA LEU A 236 33.49 -9.48 -17.94
C LEU A 236 34.06 -10.33 -19.09
N PHE A 237 33.58 -11.57 -19.22
CA PHE A 237 34.01 -12.49 -20.28
C PHE A 237 33.59 -12.00 -21.67
N CYS A 238 32.32 -11.64 -21.87
CA CYS A 238 31.83 -11.16 -23.15
C CYS A 238 32.46 -9.82 -23.56
N SER A 239 32.73 -8.94 -22.59
CA SER A 239 33.44 -7.68 -22.85
C SER A 239 34.88 -7.91 -23.27
N TRP A 240 35.55 -8.91 -22.68
CA TRP A 240 36.92 -9.28 -23.06
C TRP A 240 36.95 -9.85 -24.47
N LEU A 241 36.02 -10.76 -24.76
CA LEU A 241 35.86 -11.33 -26.09
C LEU A 241 35.55 -10.24 -27.14
N GLY A 242 34.64 -9.32 -26.84
CA GLY A 242 34.32 -8.19 -27.71
C GLY A 242 35.52 -7.27 -27.94
N TYR A 243 36.29 -6.95 -26.89
CA TYR A 243 37.49 -6.13 -27.01
C TYR A 243 38.52 -6.77 -27.95
N VAL A 244 38.79 -8.06 -27.78
CA VAL A 244 39.77 -8.80 -28.60
C VAL A 244 39.29 -8.98 -30.05
N ILE A 245 38.01 -9.29 -30.28
CA ILE A 245 37.48 -9.48 -31.64
C ILE A 245 37.53 -8.18 -32.46
N PHE A 246 37.26 -7.04 -31.82
CA PHE A 246 37.11 -5.76 -32.50
C PHE A 246 38.32 -4.84 -32.40
N GLU A 247 39.43 -5.26 -31.77
CA GLU A 247 40.62 -4.45 -31.51
C GLU A 247 41.13 -3.72 -32.77
N ASP A 248 41.27 -4.44 -33.88
CA ASP A 248 41.81 -3.92 -35.14
C ASP A 248 40.75 -3.29 -36.07
N THR A 249 39.48 -3.29 -35.67
CA THR A 249 38.35 -2.82 -36.50
C THR A 249 38.03 -1.34 -36.27
N GLN A 250 37.14 -0.75 -37.08
CA GLN A 250 36.67 0.62 -36.84
C GLN A 250 35.96 0.75 -35.48
N GLN A 251 35.27 -0.30 -35.04
CA GLN A 251 34.61 -0.39 -33.73
C GLN A 251 35.60 -0.27 -32.57
N GLY A 252 36.77 -0.93 -32.66
CA GLY A 252 37.85 -0.85 -31.67
C GLY A 252 38.41 0.57 -31.52
N LYS A 253 38.44 1.33 -32.63
CA LYS A 253 38.98 2.69 -32.64
C LYS A 253 38.01 3.74 -32.12
N THR A 254 36.71 3.54 -32.27
CA THR A 254 35.69 4.56 -31.91
C THR A 254 34.97 4.25 -30.60
N VAL A 255 34.58 3.00 -30.36
CA VAL A 255 33.69 2.63 -29.24
C VAL A 255 34.41 1.70 -28.25
N PHE A 256 35.15 0.70 -28.73
CA PHE A 256 35.86 -0.29 -27.90
C PHE A 256 37.34 0.05 -27.73
N THR A 257 37.61 1.30 -27.35
CA THR A 257 38.98 1.86 -27.27
C THR A 257 39.85 1.22 -26.19
N SER A 258 39.22 0.70 -25.14
CA SER A 258 39.88 0.00 -24.04
C SER A 258 38.92 -1.04 -23.46
N TYR A 259 39.46 -2.04 -22.75
CA TYR A 259 38.63 -3.03 -22.06
C TYR A 259 37.57 -2.40 -21.15
N GLY A 260 37.91 -1.32 -20.42
CA GLY A 260 36.97 -0.61 -19.56
C GLY A 260 35.83 0.07 -20.36
N ALA A 261 36.15 0.70 -21.49
CA ALA A 261 35.15 1.29 -22.38
C ALA A 261 34.25 0.22 -23.02
N THR A 262 34.84 -0.92 -23.43
CA THR A 262 34.07 -2.05 -23.94
C THR A 262 33.15 -2.64 -22.88
N LEU A 263 33.63 -2.82 -21.64
CA LEU A 263 32.82 -3.30 -20.52
C LEU A 263 31.63 -2.37 -20.25
N TYR A 264 31.85 -1.07 -20.26
CA TYR A 264 30.80 -0.07 -20.13
C TYR A 264 29.74 -0.19 -21.24
N GLN A 265 30.17 -0.26 -22.50
CA GLN A 265 29.26 -0.35 -23.64
C GLN A 265 28.50 -1.68 -23.70
N MET A 266 29.15 -2.79 -23.33
CA MET A 266 28.51 -4.11 -23.21
C MET A 266 27.55 -4.17 -22.05
N PHE A 267 27.85 -3.50 -20.93
CA PHE A 267 26.92 -3.37 -19.82
C PHE A 267 25.65 -2.61 -20.23
N ILE A 268 25.74 -1.50 -20.96
CA ILE A 268 24.54 -0.81 -21.47
C ILE A 268 23.79 -1.67 -22.50
N LEU A 269 24.51 -2.45 -23.32
CA LEU A 269 23.90 -3.38 -24.26
C LEU A 269 23.20 -4.55 -23.55
N PHE A 270 23.68 -4.95 -22.37
CA PHE A 270 23.03 -5.94 -21.50
C PHE A 270 21.64 -5.47 -21.05
N THR A 271 21.48 -4.16 -20.86
CA THR A 271 20.16 -3.55 -20.59
C THR A 271 19.40 -3.20 -21.86
N THR A 272 19.94 -3.50 -23.04
CA THR A 272 19.39 -3.19 -24.38
C THR A 272 19.19 -1.70 -24.69
N SER A 273 19.72 -0.79 -23.88
CA SER A 273 19.36 0.65 -23.97
C SER A 273 20.11 1.41 -25.08
N ASN A 274 21.27 0.92 -25.50
CA ASN A 274 22.07 1.46 -26.61
C ASN A 274 21.99 0.58 -27.87
N ASN A 275 21.01 -0.31 -27.96
CA ASN A 275 20.72 -1.08 -29.16
C ASN A 275 19.73 -0.28 -30.04
N PRO A 276 20.03 -0.02 -31.33
CA PRO A 276 21.11 -0.61 -32.15
C PRO A 276 22.45 0.15 -32.16
N ASP A 277 22.51 1.35 -31.59
CA ASP A 277 23.57 2.35 -31.82
C ASP A 277 25.00 1.85 -31.57
N VAL A 278 25.21 1.06 -30.51
CA VAL A 278 26.55 0.65 -30.07
C VAL A 278 27.32 -0.19 -31.10
N TRP A 279 26.64 -0.93 -31.97
CA TRP A 279 27.28 -1.87 -32.91
C TRP A 279 27.11 -1.48 -34.39
N ILE A 280 26.55 -0.30 -34.66
CA ILE A 280 26.45 0.26 -36.01
C ILE A 280 27.83 0.39 -36.69
N PRO A 281 28.90 0.89 -36.04
CA PRO A 281 30.21 1.02 -36.70
C PRO A 281 30.76 -0.34 -37.15
N ALA A 282 30.69 -1.37 -36.29
CA ALA A 282 31.03 -2.74 -36.67
C ALA A 282 30.17 -3.24 -37.85
N TYR A 283 28.85 -3.06 -37.78
CA TYR A 283 27.94 -3.55 -38.82
C TYR A 283 28.15 -2.88 -40.20
N LYS A 284 28.57 -1.61 -40.21
CA LYS A 284 28.95 -0.89 -41.43
C LYS A 284 30.20 -1.49 -42.09
N GLU A 285 31.12 -2.02 -41.30
CA GLU A 285 32.35 -2.66 -41.79
C GLU A 285 32.07 -4.07 -42.35
N SER A 286 31.33 -4.89 -41.59
CA SER A 286 30.90 -6.21 -42.05
C SER A 286 29.55 -6.59 -41.45
N ARG A 287 28.64 -7.06 -42.31
CA ARG A 287 27.33 -7.55 -41.87
C ARG A 287 27.43 -8.75 -40.93
N TRP A 288 28.49 -9.55 -41.02
CA TRP A 288 28.67 -10.73 -40.18
C TRP A 288 28.93 -10.41 -38.70
N TYR A 289 29.41 -9.20 -38.39
CA TYR A 289 29.62 -8.80 -37.00
C TYR A 289 28.32 -8.70 -36.19
N CYS A 290 27.15 -8.63 -36.85
CA CYS A 290 25.87 -8.70 -36.15
C CYS A 290 25.70 -10.02 -35.38
N LEU A 291 26.32 -11.13 -35.83
CA LEU A 291 26.23 -12.42 -35.15
C LEU A 291 26.76 -12.36 -33.71
N PHE A 292 27.84 -11.60 -33.48
CA PHE A 292 28.38 -11.42 -32.14
C PHE A 292 27.36 -10.72 -31.22
N PHE A 293 26.81 -9.59 -31.66
CA PHE A 293 25.87 -8.81 -30.86
C PHE A 293 24.52 -9.50 -30.68
N VAL A 294 24.01 -10.16 -31.71
CA VAL A 294 22.78 -10.96 -31.62
C VAL A 294 22.96 -12.13 -30.66
N LEU A 295 24.09 -12.85 -30.73
CA LEU A 295 24.40 -13.93 -29.79
C LEU A 295 24.56 -13.40 -28.36
N TYR A 296 25.25 -12.27 -28.18
CA TYR A 296 25.40 -11.62 -26.89
C TYR A 296 24.06 -11.21 -26.28
N VAL A 297 23.20 -10.53 -27.04
CA VAL A 297 21.86 -10.13 -26.58
C VAL A 297 21.02 -11.37 -26.30
N LEU A 298 21.08 -12.41 -27.14
CA LEU A 298 20.34 -13.64 -26.92
C LEU A 298 20.72 -14.30 -25.60
N LEU A 299 22.02 -14.49 -25.36
CA LEU A 299 22.51 -15.12 -24.13
C LEU A 299 22.33 -14.19 -22.92
N GLY A 300 22.64 -12.90 -23.02
CA GLY A 300 22.54 -11.95 -21.92
C GLY A 300 21.08 -11.68 -21.52
N VAL A 301 20.24 -11.31 -22.48
CA VAL A 301 18.89 -10.76 -22.25
C VAL A 301 17.80 -11.82 -22.22
N TYR A 302 17.99 -12.99 -22.84
CA TYR A 302 16.98 -14.06 -22.75
C TYR A 302 17.38 -15.19 -21.82
N PHE A 303 18.68 -15.44 -21.60
CA PHE A 303 19.11 -16.45 -20.65
C PHE A 303 19.50 -15.84 -19.31
N VAL A 304 20.48 -14.93 -19.25
CA VAL A 304 21.02 -14.44 -17.98
C VAL A 304 20.00 -13.59 -17.20
N THR A 305 19.34 -12.61 -17.81
CA THR A 305 18.34 -11.79 -17.11
C THR A 305 17.10 -12.59 -16.66
N ASN A 306 16.62 -13.53 -17.48
CA ASN A 306 15.50 -14.40 -17.10
C ASN A 306 15.91 -15.40 -15.99
N LEU A 307 17.18 -15.83 -15.95
CA LEU A 307 17.71 -16.61 -14.84
C LEU A 307 17.73 -15.80 -13.54
N ILE A 308 18.11 -14.51 -13.59
CA ILE A 308 18.02 -13.61 -12.43
C ILE A 308 16.58 -13.55 -11.94
N LEU A 309 15.62 -13.32 -12.83
CA LEU A 309 14.20 -13.28 -12.49
C LEU A 309 13.75 -14.59 -11.83
N ALA A 310 14.13 -15.74 -12.37
CA ALA A 310 13.76 -17.05 -11.84
C ALA A 310 14.30 -17.30 -10.42
N VAL A 311 15.56 -16.94 -10.15
CA VAL A 311 16.16 -17.10 -8.81
C VAL A 311 15.55 -16.11 -7.82
N VAL A 312 15.29 -14.87 -8.24
CA VAL A 312 14.58 -13.90 -7.40
C VAL A 312 13.16 -14.40 -7.09
N TYR A 313 12.45 -14.97 -8.06
CA TYR A 313 11.11 -15.54 -7.87
C TYR A 313 11.10 -16.69 -6.85
N ASP A 314 11.99 -17.68 -7.01
CA ASP A 314 12.07 -18.83 -6.10
C ASP A 314 12.45 -18.41 -4.67
N SER A 315 13.46 -17.54 -4.55
CA SER A 315 13.88 -17.02 -3.25
C SER A 315 12.79 -16.15 -2.59
N PHE A 316 12.03 -15.38 -3.39
CA PHE A 316 10.90 -14.60 -2.91
C PHE A 316 9.81 -15.51 -2.35
N LYS A 317 9.45 -16.55 -3.09
CA LYS A 317 8.42 -17.50 -2.67
C LYS A 317 8.78 -18.19 -1.35
N SER A 318 10.02 -18.63 -1.21
CA SER A 318 10.52 -19.24 0.03
C SER A 318 10.47 -18.29 1.23
N GLU A 319 10.90 -17.03 1.07
CA GLU A 319 10.85 -16.04 2.15
C GLU A 319 9.41 -15.60 2.48
N LEU A 320 8.53 -15.51 1.47
CA LEU A 320 7.12 -15.25 1.69
C LEU A 320 6.45 -16.38 2.49
N ALA A 321 6.76 -17.65 2.19
CA ALA A 321 6.27 -18.82 2.94
C ALA A 321 6.62 -18.73 4.43
N LYS A 322 7.88 -18.39 4.75
CA LYS A 322 8.34 -18.21 6.13
C LYS A 322 7.54 -17.13 6.86
N ARG A 323 7.25 -16.00 6.19
CA ARG A 323 6.50 -14.88 6.79
C ARG A 323 5.02 -15.21 7.00
N VAL A 324 4.39 -15.91 6.08
CA VAL A 324 3.00 -16.36 6.26
C VAL A 324 2.91 -17.37 7.40
N ALA A 325 3.85 -18.33 7.47
CA ALA A 325 3.92 -19.27 8.59
C ALA A 325 4.12 -18.59 9.96
N GLU A 326 4.91 -17.52 10.01
CA GLU A 326 5.07 -16.71 11.23
C GLU A 326 3.76 -16.00 11.64
N LYS A 327 3.04 -15.42 10.67
CA LYS A 327 1.72 -14.81 10.91
C LYS A 327 0.70 -15.84 11.42
N ASP A 328 0.72 -17.06 10.87
CA ASP A 328 -0.11 -18.16 11.35
C ASP A 328 0.21 -18.56 12.78
N ARG A 329 1.49 -18.66 13.14
CA ARG A 329 1.91 -18.97 14.53
C ARG A 329 1.38 -17.94 15.52
N VAL A 330 1.42 -16.65 15.17
CA VAL A 330 0.86 -15.57 16.00
C VAL A 330 -0.65 -15.71 16.12
N ARG A 331 -1.36 -15.95 15.00
CA ARG A 331 -2.81 -16.21 14.99
C ARG A 331 -3.18 -17.38 15.90
N LEU A 332 -2.52 -18.53 15.76
CA LEU A 332 -2.74 -19.72 16.57
C LEU A 332 -2.47 -19.46 18.06
N ARG A 333 -1.49 -18.59 18.39
CA ARG A 333 -1.23 -18.21 19.79
C ARG A 333 -2.36 -17.38 20.38
N ILE A 334 -2.94 -16.45 19.61
CA ILE A 334 -4.11 -15.67 20.06
C ILE A 334 -5.31 -16.61 20.28
N LEU A 335 -5.54 -17.55 19.36
CA LEU A 335 -6.59 -18.56 19.50
C LEU A 335 -6.36 -19.45 20.71
N ARG A 336 -5.11 -19.89 20.97
CA ARG A 336 -4.76 -20.66 22.17
C ARG A 336 -5.04 -19.87 23.44
N LYS A 337 -4.76 -18.56 23.44
CA LYS A 337 -5.09 -17.69 24.58
C LYS A 337 -6.60 -17.60 24.77
N ALA A 338 -7.36 -17.44 23.69
CA ALA A 338 -8.82 -17.46 23.76
C ALA A 338 -9.36 -18.79 24.31
N PHE A 339 -8.84 -19.92 23.85
CA PHE A 339 -9.16 -21.25 24.37
C PHE A 339 -8.89 -21.36 25.88
N SER A 340 -7.70 -20.94 26.34
CA SER A 340 -7.33 -20.97 27.76
C SER A 340 -8.21 -20.08 28.65
N LEU A 341 -8.84 -19.03 28.09
CA LEU A 341 -9.78 -18.19 28.83
C LEU A 341 -11.15 -18.85 29.00
N VAL A 342 -11.53 -19.72 28.06
CA VAL A 342 -12.79 -20.46 28.09
C VAL A 342 -12.64 -21.73 28.93
N ASP A 343 -11.49 -22.41 28.86
CA ASP A 343 -11.12 -23.56 29.67
C ASP A 343 -10.71 -23.14 31.10
N TYR A 344 -11.70 -22.73 31.89
CA TYR A 344 -11.48 -22.27 33.26
C TYR A 344 -10.97 -23.36 34.23
N HIS A 345 -11.09 -24.64 33.85
CA HIS A 345 -10.58 -25.77 34.63
C HIS A 345 -9.19 -26.26 34.17
N ASN A 346 -8.66 -25.72 33.08
CA ASN A 346 -7.39 -26.12 32.47
C ASN A 346 -7.35 -27.63 32.16
N CYS A 347 -8.49 -28.14 31.69
CA CYS A 347 -8.70 -29.55 31.33
C CYS A 347 -8.06 -29.92 29.99
N GLY A 348 -7.73 -28.93 29.16
CA GLY A 348 -7.20 -29.12 27.81
C GLY A 348 -8.27 -29.37 26.74
N PHE A 349 -9.56 -29.24 27.09
CA PHE A 349 -10.70 -29.44 26.20
C PHE A 349 -11.87 -28.53 26.58
N LEU A 350 -12.74 -28.24 25.61
CA LEU A 350 -13.96 -27.47 25.82
C LEU A 350 -15.19 -28.39 25.80
N ASN A 351 -16.04 -28.23 26.82
CA ASN A 351 -17.34 -28.88 26.86
C ASN A 351 -18.34 -28.16 25.95
N LYS A 352 -19.37 -28.89 25.52
CA LYS A 352 -20.50 -28.37 24.75
C LYS A 352 -21.08 -27.06 25.29
N GLU A 353 -21.33 -26.95 26.61
CA GLU A 353 -21.90 -25.72 27.20
C GLU A 353 -20.97 -24.52 27.06
N GLN A 354 -19.65 -24.72 27.21
CA GLN A 354 -18.66 -23.67 27.04
C GLN A 354 -18.59 -23.21 25.59
N CYS A 355 -18.66 -24.14 24.63
CA CYS A 355 -18.70 -23.81 23.22
C CYS A 355 -19.99 -23.07 22.84
N ILE A 356 -21.17 -23.50 23.30
CA ILE A 356 -22.42 -22.78 23.02
C ILE A 356 -22.33 -21.33 23.50
N HIS A 357 -21.82 -21.09 24.71
CA HIS A 357 -21.65 -19.73 25.23
C HIS A 357 -20.62 -18.90 24.44
N LEU A 358 -19.53 -19.51 24.00
CA LEU A 358 -18.57 -18.83 23.13
C LEU A 358 -19.19 -18.44 21.79
N PHE A 359 -19.98 -19.34 21.17
CA PHE A 359 -20.66 -19.08 19.91
C PHE A 359 -21.77 -18.03 20.04
N GLU A 360 -22.54 -18.05 21.13
CA GLU A 360 -23.55 -17.02 21.42
C GLU A 360 -22.92 -15.62 21.49
N GLU A 361 -21.73 -15.51 22.10
CA GLU A 361 -20.98 -14.26 22.16
C GLU A 361 -20.31 -13.92 20.82
N LEU A 362 -19.78 -14.90 20.09
CA LEU A 362 -19.19 -14.70 18.76
C LEU A 362 -20.24 -14.25 17.73
N ASN A 363 -21.50 -14.66 17.91
CA ASN A 363 -22.64 -14.25 17.06
C ASN A 363 -22.93 -12.74 17.13
N LYS A 364 -22.36 -12.01 18.10
CA LYS A 364 -22.45 -10.54 18.18
C LYS A 364 -21.49 -9.84 17.23
N TYR A 365 -20.50 -10.56 16.72
CA TYR A 365 -19.46 -10.04 15.83
C TYR A 365 -19.55 -10.63 14.42
N ARG A 366 -19.98 -11.89 14.32
CA ARG A 366 -20.20 -12.60 13.05
C ARG A 366 -21.64 -13.05 12.96
N SER A 367 -22.20 -13.01 11.76
CA SER A 367 -23.57 -13.45 11.47
C SER A 367 -23.65 -14.98 11.47
N LEU A 368 -23.52 -15.59 12.64
CA LEU A 368 -23.67 -17.02 12.80
C LEU A 368 -25.17 -17.33 12.70
N PRO A 369 -25.58 -18.39 11.98
CA PRO A 369 -26.96 -18.83 12.01
C PRO A 369 -27.37 -19.05 13.47
N LYS A 370 -28.59 -18.63 13.82
CA LYS A 370 -29.17 -18.95 15.13
C LYS A 370 -29.51 -20.43 15.12
N ILE A 371 -28.53 -21.25 15.46
CA ILE A 371 -28.64 -22.70 15.51
C ILE A 371 -29.43 -23.06 16.78
N SER A 372 -30.42 -23.94 16.66
CA SER A 372 -31.12 -24.47 17.84
C SER A 372 -30.14 -25.30 18.68
N ARG A 373 -30.37 -25.47 19.98
CA ARG A 373 -29.44 -26.26 20.82
C ARG A 373 -29.26 -27.69 20.31
N ASP A 374 -30.30 -28.25 19.70
CA ASP A 374 -30.32 -29.62 19.18
C ASP A 374 -29.56 -29.70 17.84
N ASP A 375 -29.65 -28.68 16.98
CA ASP A 375 -28.86 -28.62 15.75
C ASP A 375 -27.38 -28.34 16.01
N PHE A 376 -27.04 -27.70 17.14
CA PHE A 376 -25.66 -27.47 17.54
C PHE A 376 -24.98 -28.77 17.99
N GLU A 377 -25.74 -29.73 18.55
CA GLU A 377 -25.21 -31.07 18.87
C GLU A 377 -24.68 -31.76 17.62
N LEU A 378 -25.45 -31.74 16.54
CA LEU A 378 -25.04 -32.37 15.28
C LEU A 378 -23.78 -31.73 14.68
N ILE A 379 -23.62 -30.41 14.84
CA ILE A 379 -22.43 -29.70 14.37
C ILE A 379 -21.25 -29.99 15.28
N PHE A 380 -21.47 -30.08 16.59
CA PHE A 380 -20.44 -30.41 17.57
C PHE A 380 -19.92 -31.85 17.35
N ASP A 381 -20.82 -32.81 17.08
CA ASP A 381 -20.47 -34.21 16.83
C ASP A 381 -19.74 -34.43 15.49
N GLU A 382 -19.97 -33.59 14.48
CA GLU A 382 -19.24 -33.64 13.20
C GLU A 382 -17.86 -32.97 13.28
N LEU A 383 -17.66 -32.12 14.28
CA LEU A 383 -16.44 -31.35 14.49
C LEU A 383 -15.48 -32.02 15.49
N ASP A 384 -16.04 -32.83 16.39
CA ASP A 384 -15.32 -33.73 17.28
C ASP A 384 -14.83 -34.95 16.47
N ASP A 385 -13.65 -34.79 15.87
CA ASP A 385 -12.99 -35.84 15.09
C ASP A 385 -12.64 -37.03 15.98
N THR A 386 -12.40 -36.79 17.28
CA THR A 386 -12.05 -37.83 18.27
C THR A 386 -13.25 -38.59 18.85
N ARG A 387 -14.47 -38.09 18.66
CA ARG A 387 -15.75 -38.61 19.19
C ARG A 387 -15.78 -38.77 20.71
N ASP A 388 -15.13 -37.88 21.44
CA ASP A 388 -15.09 -37.89 22.90
C ASP A 388 -16.07 -36.90 23.57
N PHE A 389 -16.94 -36.28 22.77
CA PHE A 389 -17.88 -35.23 23.09
C PHE A 389 -17.23 -33.97 23.68
N LYS A 390 -15.97 -33.71 23.31
CA LYS A 390 -15.24 -32.51 23.70
C LYS A 390 -14.51 -31.95 22.47
N ILE A 391 -14.17 -30.67 22.54
CA ILE A 391 -13.36 -30.02 21.51
C ILE A 391 -11.98 -29.77 22.06
N ASP A 392 -10.97 -30.38 21.46
CA ASP A 392 -9.57 -30.15 21.81
C ASP A 392 -9.05 -28.83 21.20
N LEU A 393 -7.77 -28.53 21.41
CA LEU A 393 -7.18 -27.29 20.92
C LEU A 393 -7.04 -27.24 19.39
N GLU A 394 -6.81 -28.37 18.73
CA GLU A 394 -6.60 -28.46 17.28
C GLU A 394 -7.94 -28.37 16.55
N GLU A 395 -8.95 -29.13 17.01
CA GLU A 395 -10.34 -29.06 16.58
C GLU A 395 -10.90 -27.64 16.76
N PHE A 396 -10.56 -26.97 17.86
CA PHE A 396 -10.93 -25.57 18.09
C PHE A 396 -10.34 -24.61 17.04
N PHE A 397 -9.11 -24.84 16.58
CA PHE A 397 -8.49 -24.00 15.55
C PHE A 397 -9.19 -24.20 14.20
N ASP A 398 -9.45 -25.44 13.82
CA ASP A 398 -10.16 -25.75 12.58
C ASP A 398 -11.60 -25.22 12.59
N LEU A 399 -12.25 -25.25 13.75
CA LEU A 399 -13.56 -24.64 13.93
C LEU A 399 -13.55 -23.14 13.71
N CYS A 400 -12.62 -22.42 14.34
CA CYS A 400 -12.50 -20.97 14.18
C CYS A 400 -12.22 -20.60 12.72
N LYS A 401 -11.38 -21.38 12.04
CA LYS A 401 -11.08 -21.23 10.62
C LYS A 401 -12.30 -21.52 9.73
N ALA A 402 -13.05 -22.58 10.00
CA ALA A 402 -14.27 -22.90 9.26
C ALA A 402 -15.33 -21.82 9.42
N ILE A 403 -15.47 -21.30 10.64
CA ILE A 403 -16.38 -20.18 10.95
C ILE A 403 -15.98 -18.94 10.16
N SER A 404 -14.69 -18.61 10.13
CA SER A 404 -14.23 -17.39 9.49
C SER A 404 -14.31 -17.41 7.96
N LEU A 405 -14.21 -18.61 7.37
CA LEU A 405 -14.35 -18.84 5.94
C LEU A 405 -15.81 -18.83 5.47
N ARG A 406 -16.72 -19.40 6.26
CA ARG A 406 -18.14 -19.58 5.85
C ARG A 406 -19.06 -18.45 6.30
N PHE A 407 -18.84 -17.86 7.47
CA PHE A 407 -19.77 -16.90 8.05
C PHE A 407 -19.27 -15.46 7.91
N GLN A 408 -20.15 -14.59 7.43
CA GLN A 408 -19.88 -13.17 7.25
C GLN A 408 -19.80 -12.44 8.60
N LYS A 409 -19.09 -11.31 8.64
CA LYS A 409 -19.25 -10.38 9.75
C LYS A 409 -20.63 -9.77 9.68
N GLU A 410 -21.23 -9.53 10.84
CA GLU A 410 -22.48 -8.82 10.91
C GLU A 410 -22.32 -7.39 10.35
N ASP A 411 -23.35 -6.91 9.66
CA ASP A 411 -23.35 -5.55 9.12
C ASP A 411 -23.30 -4.54 10.28
N SER A 412 -22.39 -3.58 10.21
CA SER A 412 -22.34 -2.50 11.19
C SER A 412 -23.68 -1.75 11.19
N LEU A 413 -24.18 -1.40 12.36
CA LEU A 413 -25.38 -0.57 12.46
C LEU A 413 -25.11 0.81 11.84
N PRO A 414 -25.95 1.28 10.89
CA PRO A 414 -25.76 2.58 10.25
C PRO A 414 -25.77 3.72 11.28
N ILE A 415 -24.90 4.72 11.11
CA ILE A 415 -24.81 5.89 12.02
C ILE A 415 -26.18 6.57 12.21
N PHE A 416 -27.01 6.57 11.17
CA PHE A 416 -28.35 7.15 11.15
C PHE A 416 -29.39 6.39 12.00
N GLU A 417 -29.07 5.20 12.48
CA GLU A 417 -29.90 4.45 13.43
C GLU A 417 -29.94 5.15 14.81
N THR A 418 -29.00 6.06 15.08
CA THR A 418 -29.02 7.00 16.22
C THR A 418 -30.24 7.94 16.19
N PHE A 419 -30.84 8.16 15.00
CA PHE A 419 -32.08 8.92 14.81
C PHE A 419 -33.23 8.01 14.33
N PRO A 420 -33.78 7.16 15.22
CA PRO A 420 -34.70 6.09 14.85
C PRO A 420 -35.99 6.59 14.19
N ASN A 421 -36.49 7.76 14.58
CA ASN A 421 -37.74 8.32 14.04
C ASN A 421 -37.70 8.60 12.53
N VAL A 422 -36.53 8.98 12.00
CA VAL A 422 -36.35 9.24 10.56
C VAL A 422 -35.94 7.98 9.83
N TYR A 423 -35.08 7.17 10.45
CA TYR A 423 -34.52 5.95 9.84
C TYR A 423 -35.52 4.80 9.71
N HIS A 424 -36.43 4.64 10.67
CA HIS A 424 -37.50 3.64 10.63
C HIS A 424 -38.80 4.15 9.99
N SER A 425 -38.78 5.34 9.38
CA SER A 425 -39.94 5.83 8.63
C SER A 425 -40.20 4.95 7.41
N THR A 426 -41.47 4.77 7.06
CA THR A 426 -41.90 3.96 5.90
C THR A 426 -41.34 4.49 4.58
N THR A 427 -41.06 5.80 4.50
CA THR A 427 -40.42 6.43 3.35
C THR A 427 -38.94 6.06 3.24
N SER A 428 -38.20 6.07 4.35
CA SER A 428 -36.79 5.66 4.38
C SER A 428 -36.63 4.19 4.04
N GLU A 429 -37.51 3.33 4.55
CA GLU A 429 -37.47 1.90 4.27
C GLU A 429 -37.73 1.60 2.78
N LYS A 430 -38.70 2.28 2.15
CA LYS A 430 -38.92 2.19 0.70
C LYS A 430 -37.72 2.65 -0.11
N LEU A 431 -37.07 3.74 0.30
CA LEU A 431 -35.87 4.26 -0.36
C LEU A 431 -34.70 3.27 -0.24
N ARG A 432 -34.48 2.70 0.94
CA ARG A 432 -33.45 1.67 1.18
C ARG A 432 -33.68 0.43 0.32
N ASN A 433 -34.92 -0.04 0.25
CA ASN A 433 -35.28 -1.18 -0.57
C ASN A 433 -35.12 -0.89 -2.08
N PHE A 434 -35.37 0.35 -2.51
CA PHE A 434 -35.11 0.77 -3.89
C PHE A 434 -33.61 0.79 -4.22
N VAL A 435 -32.77 1.39 -3.38
CA VAL A 435 -31.31 1.46 -3.60
C VAL A 435 -30.65 0.07 -3.56
N ARG A 436 -31.16 -0.85 -2.73
CA ARG A 436 -30.73 -2.25 -2.68
C ARG A 436 -31.21 -3.08 -3.89
N SER A 437 -32.17 -2.56 -4.67
CA SER A 437 -32.72 -3.29 -5.81
C SER A 437 -31.76 -3.29 -6.99
N PRO A 438 -31.75 -4.36 -7.83
CA PRO A 438 -30.92 -4.41 -9.03
C PRO A 438 -31.33 -3.34 -10.07
N LYS A 439 -32.55 -2.81 -9.99
CA LYS A 439 -33.04 -1.73 -10.87
C LYS A 439 -32.22 -0.46 -10.69
N PHE A 440 -31.88 -0.12 -9.45
CA PHE A 440 -31.02 1.04 -9.16
C PHE A 440 -29.65 0.89 -9.85
N GLY A 441 -29.05 -0.30 -9.78
CA GLY A 441 -27.80 -0.60 -10.48
C GLY A 441 -27.87 -0.36 -11.99
N TYR A 442 -28.91 -0.88 -12.66
CA TYR A 442 -29.10 -0.65 -14.10
C TYR A 442 -29.30 0.84 -14.46
N ILE A 443 -29.98 1.61 -13.60
CA ILE A 443 -30.15 3.07 -13.80
C ILE A 443 -28.78 3.77 -13.74
N ILE A 444 -27.95 3.44 -12.75
CA ILE A 444 -26.61 4.04 -12.62
C ILE A 444 -25.72 3.68 -13.82
N VAL A 445 -25.78 2.44 -14.31
CA VAL A 445 -25.04 2.03 -15.52
C VAL A 445 -25.52 2.80 -16.74
N PHE A 446 -26.83 2.98 -16.90
CA PHE A 446 -27.37 3.78 -17.99
C PHE A 446 -26.88 5.23 -17.93
N ILE A 447 -26.93 5.86 -16.75
CA ILE A 447 -26.39 7.21 -16.51
C ILE A 447 -24.90 7.27 -16.86
N LEU A 448 -24.12 6.26 -16.51
CA LEU A 448 -22.69 6.17 -16.83
C LEU A 448 -22.44 6.12 -18.33
N ILE A 449 -23.22 5.34 -19.09
CA ILE A 449 -23.08 5.24 -20.56
C ILE A 449 -23.43 6.58 -21.22
N VAL A 450 -24.49 7.25 -20.77
CA VAL A 450 -24.84 8.58 -21.31
C VAL A 450 -23.76 9.61 -20.96
N ASN A 451 -23.22 9.55 -19.74
CA ASN A 451 -22.12 10.42 -19.33
C ASN A 451 -20.85 10.18 -20.17
N LEU A 452 -20.52 8.93 -20.51
CA LEU A 452 -19.42 8.63 -21.43
C LEU A 452 -19.61 9.32 -22.79
N VAL A 453 -20.80 9.22 -23.38
CA VAL A 453 -21.08 9.88 -24.66
C VAL A 453 -20.95 11.40 -24.53
N ALA A 454 -21.44 11.99 -23.43
CA ALA A 454 -21.30 13.41 -23.17
C ALA A 454 -19.82 13.85 -23.09
N VAL A 455 -18.98 13.10 -22.35
CA VAL A 455 -17.53 13.39 -22.23
C VAL A 455 -16.81 13.26 -23.56
N VAL A 456 -17.13 12.25 -24.38
CA VAL A 456 -16.52 12.09 -25.71
C VAL A 456 -16.91 13.25 -26.62
N ILE A 457 -18.17 13.71 -26.58
CA ILE A 457 -18.60 14.86 -27.37
C ILE A 457 -17.94 16.15 -26.86
N GLU A 458 -17.91 16.37 -25.55
CA GLU A 458 -17.30 17.54 -24.93
C GLU A 458 -15.81 17.65 -25.28
N THR A 459 -15.06 16.56 -25.13
CA THR A 459 -13.63 16.51 -25.50
C THR A 459 -13.39 16.73 -26.98
N MET A 460 -14.21 16.18 -27.87
CA MET A 460 -14.08 16.46 -29.32
C MET A 460 -14.37 17.93 -29.65
N LEU A 461 -15.37 18.53 -29.00
CA LEU A 461 -15.74 19.94 -29.20
C LEU A 461 -14.74 20.92 -28.59
N ASP A 462 -14.04 20.53 -27.50
CA ASP A 462 -12.92 21.27 -26.90
C ASP A 462 -11.71 21.26 -27.85
N ILE A 463 -11.39 20.11 -28.49
CA ILE A 463 -10.33 20.02 -29.49
C ILE A 463 -10.66 20.89 -30.73
N GLU A 464 -11.94 21.01 -31.10
CA GLU A 464 -12.41 21.83 -32.22
C GLU A 464 -12.61 23.32 -31.86
N ASP A 465 -12.30 23.76 -30.63
CA ASP A 465 -12.46 25.14 -30.13
C ASP A 465 -13.87 25.73 -30.38
N SER A 466 -14.90 24.89 -30.27
CA SER A 466 -16.28 25.30 -30.58
C SER A 466 -16.99 25.90 -29.35
N SER A 467 -17.80 26.94 -29.55
CA SER A 467 -18.57 27.59 -28.47
C SER A 467 -19.62 26.69 -27.80
N SER A 468 -19.93 25.55 -28.41
CA SER A 468 -20.87 24.54 -27.91
C SER A 468 -20.32 23.75 -26.71
N GLN A 469 -19.02 23.84 -26.41
CA GLN A 469 -18.40 23.22 -25.25
C GLN A 469 -19.07 23.64 -23.92
N THR A 470 -19.39 24.93 -23.77
CA THR A 470 -19.96 25.48 -22.54
C THR A 470 -21.32 24.85 -22.15
N PHE A 471 -22.07 24.36 -23.15
CA PHE A 471 -23.32 23.64 -22.91
C PHE A 471 -23.05 22.24 -22.34
N TRP A 472 -22.13 21.48 -22.96
CA TRP A 472 -21.78 20.14 -22.52
C TRP A 472 -21.11 20.14 -21.14
N GLN A 473 -20.29 21.15 -20.85
CA GLN A 473 -19.71 21.34 -19.51
C GLN A 473 -20.79 21.50 -18.42
N LYS A 474 -21.91 22.19 -18.71
CA LYS A 474 -23.06 22.28 -17.78
C LYS A 474 -23.77 20.95 -17.61
N VAL A 475 -23.92 20.18 -18.69
CA VAL A 475 -24.50 18.83 -18.66
C VAL A 475 -23.63 17.91 -17.81
N GLU A 476 -22.31 18.01 -17.90
CA GLU A 476 -21.38 17.24 -17.07
C GLU A 476 -21.45 17.60 -15.59
N PHE A 477 -21.59 18.88 -15.27
CA PHE A 477 -21.81 19.31 -13.88
C PHE A 477 -23.08 18.68 -13.29
N ILE A 478 -24.16 18.55 -14.08
CA ILE A 478 -25.38 17.85 -13.66
C ILE A 478 -25.08 16.36 -13.40
N PHE A 479 -24.31 15.70 -14.26
CA PHE A 479 -23.87 14.32 -14.01
C PHE A 479 -23.04 14.20 -12.73
N GLY A 480 -22.15 15.17 -12.44
CA GLY A 480 -21.42 15.27 -11.18
C GLY A 480 -22.34 15.17 -9.97
N TRP A 481 -23.41 15.97 -9.95
CA TRP A 481 -24.42 15.93 -8.87
C TRP A 481 -25.19 14.61 -8.79
N LEU A 482 -25.49 13.96 -9.92
CA LEU A 482 -26.14 12.65 -9.92
C LEU A 482 -25.26 11.60 -9.20
N TYR A 483 -23.94 11.66 -9.34
CA TYR A 483 -23.03 10.75 -8.64
C TYR A 483 -22.89 11.08 -7.15
N VAL A 484 -22.94 12.36 -6.76
CA VAL A 484 -23.00 12.75 -5.34
C VAL A 484 -24.29 12.22 -4.69
N ILE A 485 -25.42 12.30 -5.40
CA ILE A 485 -26.69 11.75 -4.94
C ILE A 485 -26.61 10.23 -4.83
N GLU A 486 -26.07 9.54 -5.84
CA GLU A 486 -25.83 8.09 -5.79
C GLU A 486 -25.02 7.71 -4.55
N MET A 487 -23.87 8.36 -4.35
CA MET A 487 -22.97 8.13 -3.21
C MET A 487 -23.71 8.34 -1.88
N THR A 488 -24.40 9.46 -1.73
CA THR A 488 -25.13 9.80 -0.51
C THR A 488 -26.23 8.78 -0.21
N LEU A 489 -26.97 8.34 -1.23
CA LEU A 489 -27.98 7.29 -1.11
C LEU A 489 -27.37 5.96 -0.69
N LYS A 490 -26.24 5.54 -1.28
CA LYS A 490 -25.55 4.31 -0.88
C LYS A 490 -25.03 4.38 0.56
N VAL A 491 -24.39 5.48 0.96
CA VAL A 491 -23.90 5.67 2.33
C VAL A 491 -25.05 5.68 3.33
N TYR A 492 -26.17 6.33 3.02
CA TYR A 492 -27.37 6.34 3.87
C TYR A 492 -27.99 4.94 4.05
N THR A 493 -28.00 4.13 2.99
CA THR A 493 -28.73 2.86 2.95
C THR A 493 -27.94 1.67 3.50
N TYR A 494 -26.62 1.64 3.26
CA TYR A 494 -25.72 0.59 3.77
C TYR A 494 -25.05 0.98 5.09
N GLY A 495 -24.89 2.27 5.37
CA GLY A 495 -24.01 2.76 6.44
C GLY A 495 -22.57 2.93 5.94
N PHE A 496 -21.83 3.89 6.51
CA PHE A 496 -20.50 4.26 6.03
C PHE A 496 -19.51 3.08 6.07
N GLU A 497 -19.50 2.30 7.14
CA GLU A 497 -18.58 1.18 7.31
C GLU A 497 -18.84 0.07 6.30
N ASN A 498 -20.10 -0.36 6.14
CA ASN A 498 -20.48 -1.37 5.14
C ASN A 498 -20.25 -0.88 3.70
N TYR A 499 -20.49 0.40 3.43
CA TYR A 499 -20.16 1.02 2.14
C TYR A 499 -18.64 0.99 1.87
N TRP A 500 -17.82 1.30 2.87
CA TRP A 500 -16.35 1.29 2.76
C TRP A 500 -15.74 -0.12 2.68
N ARG A 501 -16.47 -1.16 3.10
CA ARG A 501 -16.00 -2.55 2.96
C ARG A 501 -15.89 -2.99 1.51
N ASP A 502 -16.73 -2.46 0.63
CA ASP A 502 -16.69 -2.76 -0.80
C ASP A 502 -15.61 -1.93 -1.53
N GLY A 503 -14.76 -2.61 -2.32
CA GLY A 503 -13.69 -1.98 -3.10
C GLY A 503 -14.22 -1.02 -4.17
N GLN A 504 -15.32 -1.39 -4.82
CA GLN A 504 -15.93 -0.56 -5.87
C GLN A 504 -16.48 0.74 -5.28
N ASN A 505 -17.23 0.64 -4.18
CA ASN A 505 -17.78 1.81 -3.50
C ASN A 505 -16.70 2.76 -2.96
N ARG A 506 -15.56 2.24 -2.46
CA ARG A 506 -14.42 3.09 -2.05
C ARG A 506 -13.83 3.88 -3.20
N PHE A 507 -13.60 3.23 -4.33
CA PHE A 507 -13.11 3.90 -5.53
C PHE A 507 -14.08 5.01 -5.95
N ASP A 508 -15.38 4.69 -6.00
CA ASP A 508 -16.43 5.65 -6.36
C ASP A 508 -16.49 6.83 -5.40
N PHE A 509 -16.33 6.59 -4.10
CA PHE A 509 -16.28 7.64 -3.08
C PHE A 509 -15.10 8.58 -3.32
N ILE A 510 -13.90 8.03 -3.48
CA ILE A 510 -12.68 8.82 -3.68
C ILE A 510 -12.78 9.65 -4.96
N VAL A 511 -13.17 9.03 -6.08
CA VAL A 511 -13.33 9.71 -7.37
C VAL A 511 -14.42 10.79 -7.30
N THR A 512 -15.55 10.51 -6.63
CA THR A 512 -16.63 11.50 -6.47
C THR A 512 -16.16 12.69 -5.64
N TRP A 513 -15.44 12.47 -4.54
CA TRP A 513 -14.89 13.56 -3.73
C TRP A 513 -13.83 14.38 -4.46
N ILE A 514 -12.91 13.75 -5.20
CA ILE A 514 -11.92 14.47 -6.03
C ILE A 514 -12.63 15.41 -7.00
N ILE A 515 -13.68 14.93 -7.66
CA ILE A 515 -14.45 15.72 -8.64
C ILE A 515 -15.23 16.85 -7.95
N VAL A 516 -15.91 16.57 -6.83
CA VAL A 516 -16.66 17.60 -6.09
C VAL A 516 -15.73 18.69 -5.56
N ILE A 517 -14.58 18.32 -5.00
CA ILE A 517 -13.58 19.28 -4.51
C ILE A 517 -13.05 20.11 -5.68
N GLY A 518 -12.68 19.46 -6.79
CA GLY A 518 -12.24 20.13 -8.00
C GLY A 518 -13.26 21.13 -8.53
N GLU A 519 -14.51 20.72 -8.69
CA GLU A 519 -15.61 21.57 -9.16
C GLU A 519 -15.91 22.72 -8.19
N THR A 520 -15.87 22.47 -6.88
CA THR A 520 -16.06 23.51 -5.87
C THR A 520 -14.94 24.56 -5.94
N ILE A 521 -13.69 24.14 -6.11
CA ILE A 521 -12.54 25.05 -6.27
C ILE A 521 -12.73 25.91 -7.53
N THR A 522 -13.11 25.31 -8.66
CA THR A 522 -13.34 26.06 -9.91
C THR A 522 -14.46 27.11 -9.80
N PHE A 523 -15.47 26.86 -8.97
CA PHE A 523 -16.58 27.80 -8.75
C PHE A 523 -16.25 28.88 -7.71
N ALA A 524 -15.52 28.51 -6.65
CA ALA A 524 -15.23 29.39 -5.52
C ALA A 524 -14.09 30.39 -5.80
N ALA A 525 -13.17 30.08 -6.71
CA ALA A 525 -12.06 30.95 -7.08
C ALA A 525 -11.98 31.17 -8.61
N PRO A 526 -12.88 31.99 -9.21
CA PRO A 526 -12.85 32.28 -10.64
C PRO A 526 -11.60 33.06 -11.11
N ASP A 527 -11.02 33.89 -10.23
CA ASP A 527 -9.96 34.87 -10.58
C ASP A 527 -8.72 34.82 -9.65
N GLY A 528 -8.49 33.73 -8.91
CA GLY A 528 -7.52 33.78 -7.81
C GLY A 528 -6.91 32.46 -7.37
N GLN A 529 -5.88 32.01 -8.10
CA GLN A 529 -4.60 31.47 -7.61
C GLN A 529 -3.87 30.82 -8.80
N THR A 530 -2.67 31.32 -9.12
CA THR A 530 -1.87 30.94 -10.30
C THR A 530 -1.56 29.44 -10.41
N PHE A 531 -1.67 28.69 -9.32
CA PHE A 531 -1.46 27.24 -9.34
C PHE A 531 -2.73 26.42 -9.57
N LEU A 532 -3.93 26.90 -9.18
CA LEU A 532 -5.20 26.13 -9.20
C LEU A 532 -6.25 26.68 -10.19
N SER A 533 -6.03 27.88 -10.74
CA SER A 533 -6.97 28.62 -11.59
C SER A 533 -6.67 28.51 -13.09
N ASN A 534 -5.59 27.83 -13.50
CA ASN A 534 -5.28 27.63 -14.92
C ASN A 534 -6.24 26.59 -15.51
N GLY A 535 -6.70 26.82 -16.75
CA GLY A 535 -7.55 25.88 -17.50
C GLY A 535 -7.00 24.45 -17.64
N GLU A 536 -5.78 24.19 -17.18
CA GLU A 536 -5.21 22.85 -17.03
C GLU A 536 -5.88 22.01 -15.92
N TRP A 537 -6.36 22.61 -14.84
CA TRP A 537 -7.05 21.87 -13.76
C TRP A 537 -8.36 21.26 -14.22
N ILE A 538 -9.07 21.95 -15.11
CA ILE A 538 -10.30 21.40 -15.71
C ILE A 538 -9.97 20.16 -16.54
N ARG A 539 -8.81 20.14 -17.21
CA ARG A 539 -8.33 18.98 -17.98
C ARG A 539 -7.93 17.81 -17.08
N TYR A 540 -7.35 18.07 -15.90
CA TYR A 540 -7.10 16.99 -14.92
C TYR A 540 -8.40 16.42 -14.33
N LEU A 541 -9.44 17.23 -14.15
CA LEU A 541 -10.77 16.75 -13.78
C LEU A 541 -11.41 15.88 -14.87
N LEU A 542 -11.12 16.12 -16.16
CA LEU A 542 -11.52 15.22 -17.25
C LEU A 542 -10.92 13.82 -17.09
N ILE A 543 -9.65 13.70 -16.69
CA ILE A 543 -9.02 12.39 -16.41
C ILE A 543 -9.75 11.68 -15.27
N ALA A 544 -10.08 12.39 -14.19
CA ALA A 544 -10.86 11.82 -13.07
C ALA A 544 -12.28 11.40 -13.50
N ARG A 545 -12.90 12.11 -14.46
CA ARG A 545 -14.18 11.72 -15.06
C ARG A 545 -14.05 10.44 -15.88
N VAL A 546 -12.99 10.29 -16.67
CA VAL A 546 -12.68 9.06 -17.43
C VAL A 546 -12.42 7.86 -16.50
N LEU A 547 -11.84 8.06 -15.32
CA LEU A 547 -11.67 6.99 -14.33
C LEU A 547 -13.00 6.35 -13.92
N ARG A 548 -14.14 7.07 -14.00
CA ARG A 548 -15.48 6.50 -13.75
C ARG A 548 -15.84 5.39 -14.74
N LEU A 549 -15.24 5.36 -15.93
CA LEU A 549 -15.49 4.33 -16.95
C LEU A 549 -14.95 2.96 -16.56
N ILE A 550 -14.00 2.90 -15.63
CA ILE A 550 -13.53 1.63 -15.06
C ILE A 550 -14.70 0.84 -14.45
N ARG A 551 -15.74 1.54 -13.96
CA ARG A 551 -16.99 0.91 -13.47
C ARG A 551 -17.75 0.16 -14.55
N LEU A 552 -17.69 0.60 -15.81
CA LEU A 552 -18.34 -0.08 -16.92
C LEU A 552 -17.67 -1.43 -17.19
N SER A 553 -16.34 -1.48 -17.11
CA SER A 553 -15.56 -2.71 -17.24
C SER A 553 -15.96 -3.77 -16.21
N MET A 554 -16.34 -3.36 -15.00
CA MET A 554 -16.81 -4.26 -13.93
C MET A 554 -18.17 -4.92 -14.20
N HIS A 555 -18.99 -4.35 -15.09
CA HIS A 555 -20.30 -4.93 -15.46
C HIS A 555 -20.18 -6.02 -16.53
N VAL A 556 -19.12 -5.99 -17.33
CA VAL A 556 -18.86 -7.01 -18.35
C VAL A 556 -18.28 -8.25 -17.68
N ARG A 557 -18.99 -9.38 -17.75
CA ARG A 557 -18.60 -10.63 -17.05
C ARG A 557 -17.15 -11.06 -17.34
N SER A 558 -16.67 -10.90 -18.57
CA SER A 558 -15.31 -11.26 -18.99
C SER A 558 -14.22 -10.36 -18.40
N TYR A 559 -14.49 -9.05 -18.24
CA TYR A 559 -13.53 -8.10 -17.66
C TYR A 559 -13.64 -7.98 -16.15
N ARG A 560 -14.81 -8.33 -15.58
CA ARG A 560 -15.06 -8.27 -14.14
C ARG A 560 -14.02 -9.07 -13.35
N ALA A 561 -13.69 -10.27 -13.81
CA ALA A 561 -12.65 -11.10 -13.21
C ALA A 561 -11.33 -10.34 -13.17
N PHE A 562 -10.80 -9.99 -14.35
CA PHE A 562 -9.53 -9.26 -14.50
C PHE A 562 -9.45 -7.97 -13.67
N VAL A 563 -10.47 -7.12 -13.72
CA VAL A 563 -10.49 -5.83 -13.01
C VAL A 563 -10.65 -6.04 -11.50
N ALA A 564 -11.45 -7.02 -11.07
CA ALA A 564 -11.55 -7.39 -9.67
C ALA A 564 -10.21 -7.91 -9.14
N THR A 565 -9.56 -8.82 -9.88
CA THR A 565 -8.20 -9.31 -9.60
C THR A 565 -7.25 -8.15 -9.46
N PHE A 566 -7.19 -7.24 -10.44
CA PHE A 566 -6.31 -6.07 -10.40
C PHE A 566 -6.53 -5.21 -9.14
N PHE A 567 -7.78 -4.85 -8.81
CA PHE A 567 -8.08 -4.09 -7.60
C PHE A 567 -7.81 -4.85 -6.31
N THR A 568 -7.89 -6.18 -6.30
CA THR A 568 -7.46 -6.99 -5.15
C THR A 568 -5.95 -7.08 -5.02
N LEU A 569 -5.21 -7.01 -6.14
CA LEU A 569 -3.75 -7.05 -6.17
C LEU A 569 -3.10 -5.73 -5.78
N ILE A 570 -3.69 -4.57 -6.14
CA ILE A 570 -3.15 -3.24 -5.79
C ILE A 570 -2.77 -3.17 -4.30
N PRO A 571 -3.66 -3.47 -3.34
CA PRO A 571 -3.34 -3.53 -1.92
C PRO A 571 -2.12 -4.36 -1.56
N SER A 572 -2.04 -5.57 -2.11
CA SER A 572 -1.00 -6.53 -1.78
C SER A 572 0.34 -6.15 -2.44
N LEU A 573 0.29 -5.36 -3.50
CA LEU A 573 1.45 -4.79 -4.19
C LEU A 573 1.98 -3.51 -3.51
N MET A 574 1.13 -2.77 -2.77
CA MET A 574 1.50 -1.50 -2.13
C MET A 574 2.73 -1.57 -1.22
N PRO A 575 2.95 -2.62 -0.39
CA PRO A 575 4.16 -2.71 0.43
C PRO A 575 5.45 -2.78 -0.39
N TYR A 576 5.42 -3.50 -1.51
CA TYR A 576 6.57 -3.64 -2.41
C TYR A 576 6.82 -2.37 -3.22
N LEU A 577 5.77 -1.73 -3.75
CA LEU A 577 5.86 -0.41 -4.38
C LEU A 577 6.35 0.65 -3.39
N GLY A 578 5.85 0.62 -2.16
CA GLY A 578 6.30 1.48 -1.06
C GLY A 578 7.77 1.26 -0.70
N THR A 579 8.25 0.02 -0.77
CA THR A 579 9.67 -0.32 -0.58
C THR A 579 10.53 0.28 -1.69
N ILE A 580 10.13 0.16 -2.96
CA ILE A 580 10.81 0.83 -4.08
C ILE A 580 10.81 2.34 -3.88
N PHE A 581 9.66 2.93 -3.54
CA PHE A 581 9.56 4.37 -3.29
C PHE A 581 10.50 4.83 -2.17
N CYS A 582 10.65 4.06 -1.09
CA CYS A 582 11.62 4.38 -0.03
C CYS A 582 13.07 4.32 -0.54
N VAL A 583 13.41 3.34 -1.37
CA VAL A 583 14.74 3.26 -1.99
C VAL A 583 14.96 4.44 -2.95
N LEU A 584 13.95 4.84 -3.73
CA LEU A 584 14.03 6.05 -4.56
C LEU A 584 14.23 7.30 -3.70
N CYS A 585 13.52 7.44 -2.57
CA CYS A 585 13.73 8.55 -1.64
C CYS A 585 15.16 8.58 -1.09
N PHE A 586 15.71 7.42 -0.72
CA PHE A 586 17.10 7.32 -0.26
C PHE A 586 18.10 7.74 -1.34
N TYR A 587 17.95 7.21 -2.56
CA TYR A 587 18.79 7.59 -3.70
C TYR A 587 18.61 9.06 -4.08
N CYS A 588 17.40 9.61 -3.96
CA CYS A 588 17.12 11.01 -4.25
C CYS A 588 17.86 11.93 -3.28
N SER A 589 17.78 11.66 -1.98
CA SER A 589 18.57 12.39 -0.98
C SER A 589 20.07 12.32 -1.27
N LEU A 590 20.57 11.14 -1.66
CA LEU A 590 21.96 10.94 -2.02
C LEU A 590 22.34 11.73 -3.29
N GLY A 591 21.54 11.66 -4.34
CA GLY A 591 21.74 12.34 -5.60
C GLY A 591 21.74 13.86 -5.43
N VAL A 592 20.80 14.42 -4.67
CA VAL A 592 20.74 15.87 -4.41
C VAL A 592 21.95 16.36 -3.62
N GLN A 593 22.48 15.55 -2.70
CA GLN A 593 23.65 15.93 -1.91
C GLN A 593 24.97 15.80 -2.68
N ILE A 594 25.10 14.80 -3.58
CA ILE A 594 26.32 14.59 -4.37
C ILE A 594 26.34 15.48 -5.63
N PHE A 595 25.22 15.57 -6.35
CA PHE A 595 25.13 16.17 -7.68
C PHE A 595 24.40 17.52 -7.71
N GLY A 596 23.91 18.00 -6.58
CA GLY A 596 23.10 19.20 -6.49
C GLY A 596 23.81 20.47 -6.97
N GLY A 597 23.15 21.22 -7.85
CA GLY A 597 23.62 22.50 -8.38
C GLY A 597 24.62 22.41 -9.53
N ILE A 598 25.02 21.20 -9.96
CA ILE A 598 26.01 21.00 -11.02
C ILE A 598 25.39 21.23 -12.42
N VAL A 599 24.11 20.90 -12.58
CA VAL A 599 23.36 21.13 -13.82
C VAL A 599 22.82 22.56 -13.78
N ASN A 600 23.53 23.51 -14.38
CA ASN A 600 23.12 24.90 -14.42
C ASN A 600 23.58 25.58 -15.71
N ALA A 601 22.91 26.65 -16.11
CA ALA A 601 23.17 27.35 -17.37
C ALA A 601 24.56 28.02 -17.45
N GLY A 602 25.24 28.23 -16.32
CA GLY A 602 26.60 28.79 -16.29
C GLY A 602 27.71 27.75 -16.37
N ASN A 603 27.40 26.46 -16.41
CA ASN A 603 28.38 25.39 -16.51
C ASN A 603 28.74 25.12 -17.97
N SER A 604 29.92 25.58 -18.41
CA SER A 604 30.39 25.42 -19.80
C SER A 604 30.53 23.97 -20.26
N ASN A 605 30.65 23.02 -19.33
CA ASN A 605 30.76 21.60 -19.68
C ASN A 605 29.39 20.98 -19.99
N LEU A 606 28.29 21.63 -19.60
CA LEU A 606 26.93 21.12 -19.79
C LEU A 606 26.54 21.05 -21.28
N ASP A 607 26.89 22.08 -22.05
CA ASP A 607 26.60 22.17 -23.49
C ASP A 607 27.27 21.07 -24.32
N GLN A 608 28.25 20.36 -23.75
CA GLN A 608 28.96 19.26 -24.40
C GLN A 608 28.39 17.88 -24.04
N THR A 609 27.40 17.83 -23.14
CA THR A 609 26.84 16.57 -22.65
C THR A 609 25.56 16.18 -23.40
N ASP A 610 25.33 14.87 -23.49
CA ASP A 610 24.11 14.29 -24.07
C ASP A 610 22.82 14.77 -23.35
N LEU A 611 22.92 15.25 -22.10
CA LEU A 611 21.78 15.84 -21.38
C LEU A 611 21.27 17.12 -22.05
N ALA A 612 22.16 17.97 -22.57
CA ALA A 612 21.79 19.19 -23.27
C ALA A 612 21.28 18.86 -24.69
N ASP A 613 21.95 17.95 -25.40
CA ASP A 613 21.59 17.55 -26.76
C ASP A 613 20.20 16.92 -26.86
N ASN A 614 19.79 16.17 -25.81
CA ASN A 614 18.47 15.52 -25.74
C ASN A 614 17.39 16.36 -25.03
N ASP A 615 17.71 17.60 -24.62
CA ASP A 615 16.81 18.48 -23.85
C ASP A 615 16.31 17.85 -22.53
N TYR A 616 17.20 17.14 -21.84
CA TYR A 616 16.91 16.45 -20.57
C TYR A 616 17.34 17.24 -19.34
N LEU A 617 17.62 18.54 -19.50
CA LEU A 617 18.15 19.41 -18.44
C LEU A 617 17.24 19.52 -17.22
N LEU A 618 15.92 19.37 -17.38
CA LEU A 618 14.96 19.37 -16.27
C LEU A 618 15.00 18.08 -15.43
N PHE A 619 15.46 16.96 -16.01
CA PHE A 619 15.59 15.68 -15.31
C PHE A 619 16.95 15.60 -14.63
N ASN A 620 17.12 16.41 -13.59
CA ASN A 620 18.37 16.55 -12.84
C ASN A 620 18.18 16.25 -11.33
N PHE A 621 19.30 16.29 -10.59
CA PHE A 621 19.37 16.13 -9.14
C PHE A 621 19.57 17.45 -8.38
N ASN A 622 19.13 18.59 -8.93
CA ASN A 622 19.28 19.87 -8.24
C ASN A 622 18.31 20.02 -7.07
N ASP A 623 17.10 19.50 -7.21
CA ASP A 623 16.12 19.44 -6.12
C ASP A 623 15.50 18.04 -5.98
N TYR A 624 14.81 17.85 -4.86
CA TYR A 624 14.24 16.55 -4.51
C TYR A 624 13.12 16.11 -5.48
N PRO A 625 12.19 16.98 -5.91
CA PRO A 625 11.17 16.61 -6.89
C PRO A 625 11.74 16.19 -8.25
N ASN A 626 12.66 16.97 -8.84
CA ASN A 626 13.26 16.59 -10.12
C ASN A 626 14.13 15.34 -9.96
N GLY A 627 14.83 15.20 -8.84
CA GLY A 627 15.59 14.00 -8.52
C GLY A 627 14.71 12.75 -8.46
N MET A 628 13.49 12.86 -7.91
CA MET A 628 12.53 11.76 -7.84
C MET A 628 12.04 11.35 -9.25
N VAL A 629 11.69 12.32 -10.10
CA VAL A 629 11.27 12.06 -11.49
C VAL A 629 12.43 11.49 -12.32
N THR A 630 13.64 12.00 -12.12
CA THR A 630 14.86 11.48 -12.75
C THR A 630 15.10 10.02 -12.36
N LEU A 631 14.98 9.68 -11.07
CA LEU A 631 15.08 8.29 -10.62
C LEU A 631 13.95 7.41 -11.15
N PHE A 632 12.75 7.95 -11.36
CA PHE A 632 11.67 7.23 -12.04
C PHE A 632 12.05 6.92 -13.51
N ASN A 633 12.62 7.88 -14.25
CA ASN A 633 13.11 7.63 -15.60
C ASN A 633 14.22 6.56 -15.63
N LEU A 634 15.13 6.60 -14.64
CA LEU A 634 16.15 5.57 -14.46
C LEU A 634 15.55 4.20 -14.10
N LEU A 635 14.47 4.16 -13.31
CA LEU A 635 13.76 2.92 -12.93
C LEU A 635 13.06 2.28 -14.14
N VAL A 636 12.49 3.10 -15.03
CA VAL A 636 11.86 2.65 -16.29
C VAL A 636 12.89 2.18 -17.31
N MET A 637 14.19 2.49 -17.10
CA MET A 637 15.32 2.10 -17.95
C MET A 637 15.34 2.71 -19.35
N GLY A 638 14.54 3.74 -19.62
CA GLY A 638 14.56 4.46 -20.89
C GLY A 638 15.73 5.46 -20.97
N ASN A 639 16.64 5.29 -21.93
CA ASN A 639 17.79 6.18 -22.19
C ASN A 639 18.67 6.47 -20.96
N TRP A 640 18.66 5.57 -19.96
CA TRP A 640 19.27 5.81 -18.64
C TRP A 640 20.78 6.11 -18.71
N GLN A 641 21.47 5.61 -19.75
CA GLN A 641 22.90 5.85 -19.99
C GLN A 641 23.24 7.33 -20.21
N VAL A 642 22.29 8.15 -20.68
CA VAL A 642 22.49 9.58 -20.95
C VAL A 642 22.81 10.31 -19.66
N TRP A 643 22.03 10.07 -18.59
CA TRP A 643 22.31 10.62 -17.27
C TRP A 643 23.64 10.11 -16.72
N MET A 644 23.87 8.80 -16.80
CA MET A 644 25.09 8.19 -16.26
C MET A 644 26.36 8.77 -16.89
N GLN A 645 26.40 8.89 -18.23
CA GLN A 645 27.53 9.45 -18.95
C GLN A 645 27.70 10.95 -18.66
N SER A 646 26.62 11.71 -18.76
CA SER A 646 26.65 13.16 -18.56
C SER A 646 27.09 13.53 -17.14
N TYR A 647 26.62 12.82 -16.11
CA TYR A 647 27.05 13.07 -14.73
C TYR A 647 28.51 12.66 -14.48
N LYS A 648 29.05 11.67 -15.19
CA LYS A 648 30.50 11.39 -15.19
C LYS A 648 31.31 12.54 -15.80
N GLU A 649 30.82 13.15 -16.88
CA GLU A 649 31.49 14.28 -17.54
C GLU A 649 31.40 15.56 -16.69
N LEU A 650 30.22 15.85 -16.14
CA LEU A 650 29.97 17.01 -15.28
C LEU A 650 30.77 16.97 -13.97
N THR A 651 30.95 15.78 -13.36
CA THR A 651 31.76 15.64 -12.15
C THR A 651 33.25 15.45 -12.43
N GLY A 652 33.60 15.07 -13.66
CA GLY A 652 34.98 14.73 -14.06
C GLY A 652 35.52 13.45 -13.43
N THR A 653 34.71 12.68 -12.68
CA THR A 653 35.17 11.49 -11.95
C THR A 653 34.39 10.24 -12.37
N SER A 654 35.08 9.11 -12.51
CA SER A 654 34.44 7.82 -12.83
C SER A 654 33.66 7.21 -11.66
N TRP A 655 33.79 7.76 -10.45
CA TRP A 655 33.06 7.29 -9.27
C TRP A 655 31.55 7.55 -9.37
N SER A 656 31.12 8.50 -10.21
CA SER A 656 29.68 8.72 -10.47
C SER A 656 29.00 7.49 -11.05
N TYR A 657 29.71 6.65 -11.82
CA TYR A 657 29.17 5.39 -12.34
C TYR A 657 28.68 4.46 -11.23
N VAL A 658 29.34 4.46 -10.07
CA VAL A 658 28.94 3.61 -8.93
C VAL A 658 27.52 3.91 -8.50
N TYR A 659 27.10 5.19 -8.50
CA TYR A 659 25.74 5.59 -8.13
C TYR A 659 24.69 5.00 -9.08
N PHE A 660 24.88 5.11 -10.40
CA PHE A 660 23.92 4.62 -11.39
C PHE A 660 23.92 3.08 -11.49
N ILE A 661 25.10 2.46 -11.41
CA ILE A 661 25.24 0.99 -11.44
C ILE A 661 24.64 0.38 -10.16
N SER A 662 24.88 0.96 -8.98
CA SER A 662 24.29 0.48 -7.73
C SER A 662 22.78 0.67 -7.73
N PHE A 663 22.28 1.78 -8.29
CA PHE A 663 20.85 1.99 -8.48
C PHE A 663 20.25 0.89 -9.35
N TYR A 664 20.79 0.66 -10.54
CA TYR A 664 20.34 -0.40 -11.45
C TYR A 664 20.32 -1.79 -10.78
N ALA A 665 21.39 -2.15 -10.08
CA ALA A 665 21.46 -3.43 -9.39
C ALA A 665 20.41 -3.56 -8.28
N ILE A 666 20.18 -2.52 -7.48
CA ILE A 666 19.24 -2.60 -6.34
C ILE A 666 17.78 -2.47 -6.82
N THR A 667 17.46 -1.55 -7.72
CA THR A 667 16.06 -1.25 -8.07
C THR A 667 15.57 -2.09 -9.23
N VAL A 668 16.36 -2.25 -10.30
CA VAL A 668 15.91 -2.91 -11.53
C VAL A 668 16.11 -4.42 -11.45
N LEU A 669 17.33 -4.88 -11.17
CA LEU A 669 17.61 -6.32 -11.12
C LEU A 669 17.02 -7.03 -9.91
N TRP A 670 16.82 -6.32 -8.80
CA TRP A 670 16.34 -6.92 -7.56
C TRP A 670 14.87 -6.57 -7.27
N LEU A 671 14.56 -5.29 -7.03
CA LEU A 671 13.21 -4.90 -6.59
C LEU A 671 12.15 -5.02 -7.70
N LEU A 672 12.44 -4.62 -8.94
CA LEU A 672 11.48 -4.73 -10.03
C LEU A 672 11.18 -6.19 -10.36
N ASN A 673 12.20 -7.05 -10.37
CA ASN A 673 12.05 -8.50 -10.53
C ASN A 673 11.24 -9.12 -9.38
N LEU A 674 11.36 -8.62 -8.15
CA LEU A 674 10.49 -9.01 -7.05
C LEU A 674 9.02 -8.64 -7.31
N ILE A 675 8.74 -7.44 -7.81
CA ILE A 675 7.36 -7.04 -8.17
C ILE A 675 6.80 -7.94 -9.27
N VAL A 676 7.59 -8.24 -10.29
CA VAL A 676 7.18 -9.16 -11.36
C VAL A 676 6.84 -10.53 -10.78
N ALA A 677 7.69 -11.05 -9.88
CA ALA A 677 7.46 -12.31 -9.20
C ALA A 677 6.15 -12.31 -8.38
N PHE A 678 5.93 -11.26 -7.60
CA PHE A 678 4.71 -11.11 -6.81
C PHE A 678 3.44 -11.04 -7.68
N VAL A 679 3.46 -10.25 -8.77
CA VAL A 679 2.30 -10.10 -9.66
C VAL A 679 1.98 -11.43 -10.36
N LEU A 680 2.99 -12.17 -10.83
CA LEU A 680 2.80 -13.48 -11.44
C LEU A 680 2.16 -14.47 -10.47
N GLU A 681 2.69 -14.58 -9.25
CA GLU A 681 2.19 -15.50 -8.24
C GLU A 681 0.76 -15.16 -7.81
N ALA A 682 0.49 -13.88 -7.58
CA ALA A 682 -0.82 -13.44 -7.13
C ALA A 682 -1.89 -13.55 -8.25
N PHE A 683 -1.49 -13.40 -9.52
CA PHE A 683 -2.37 -13.65 -10.66
C PHE A 683 -2.69 -15.14 -10.83
N GLN A 684 -1.69 -16.01 -10.70
CA GLN A 684 -1.88 -17.47 -10.72
C GLN A 684 -2.83 -17.93 -9.62
N ALA A 685 -2.62 -17.48 -8.38
CA ALA A 685 -3.48 -17.84 -7.27
C ALA A 685 -4.93 -17.37 -7.44
N GLU A 686 -5.17 -16.20 -8.03
CA GLU A 686 -6.53 -15.75 -8.32
C GLU A 686 -7.18 -16.58 -9.44
N MET A 687 -6.44 -16.95 -10.49
CA MET A 687 -6.94 -17.85 -11.54
C MET A 687 -7.32 -19.23 -10.99
N ASP A 688 -6.53 -19.78 -10.06
CA ASP A 688 -6.81 -21.06 -9.42
C ASP A 688 -8.05 -20.99 -8.51
N MET A 689 -8.21 -19.90 -7.77
CA MET A 689 -9.40 -19.64 -6.96
C MET A 689 -10.67 -19.48 -7.82
N GLU A 690 -10.58 -18.82 -8.98
CA GLU A 690 -11.72 -18.75 -9.90
C GLU A 690 -12.04 -20.11 -10.52
N THR A 691 -11.02 -20.90 -10.87
CA THR A 691 -11.18 -22.24 -11.44
C THR A 691 -11.83 -23.20 -10.44
N SER A 692 -11.36 -23.23 -9.20
CA SER A 692 -11.97 -24.01 -8.12
C SER A 692 -13.41 -23.60 -7.84
N ALA A 693 -13.71 -22.30 -7.82
CA ALA A 693 -15.07 -21.80 -7.69
C ALA A 693 -15.98 -22.22 -8.86
N ILE A 694 -15.46 -22.33 -10.09
CA ILE A 694 -16.21 -22.84 -11.25
C ILE A 694 -16.47 -24.35 -11.12
N LEU A 695 -15.48 -25.13 -10.68
CA LEU A 695 -15.59 -26.58 -10.46
C LEU A 695 -16.62 -26.91 -9.37
N GLU A 696 -16.58 -26.23 -8.22
CA GLU A 696 -17.58 -26.40 -7.14
C GLU A 696 -19.01 -26.04 -7.59
N ASN A 697 -19.14 -25.09 -8.52
CA ASN A 697 -20.42 -24.70 -9.14
C ASN A 697 -20.88 -25.67 -10.24
N GLY A 698 -19.98 -26.50 -10.77
CA GLY A 698 -20.25 -27.53 -11.76
C GLY A 698 -20.88 -28.78 -11.15
N ASP A 699 -20.37 -29.21 -9.98
CA ASP A 699 -20.80 -30.43 -9.28
C ASP A 699 -22.10 -30.26 -8.47
N ASN A 700 -22.46 -29.04 -8.05
CA ASN A 700 -23.68 -28.77 -7.28
C ASN A 700 -24.89 -28.34 -8.15
N LYS A 701 -25.18 -29.05 -9.24
CA LYS A 701 -26.32 -28.73 -10.13
C LYS A 701 -27.70 -29.12 -9.58
N GLU A 702 -27.81 -29.91 -8.50
CA GLU A 702 -29.11 -30.39 -7.99
C GLU A 702 -29.70 -29.62 -6.79
N THR A 703 -29.03 -28.62 -6.21
CA THR A 703 -29.56 -27.90 -5.02
C THR A 703 -29.45 -26.38 -5.19
N ARG A 704 -30.13 -25.83 -6.20
CA ARG A 704 -29.74 -24.55 -6.81
C ARG A 704 -30.61 -23.32 -6.52
N GLU A 705 -31.62 -23.39 -5.65
CA GLU A 705 -32.48 -22.20 -5.40
C GLU A 705 -32.29 -21.48 -4.07
N GLU A 706 -31.65 -22.07 -3.05
CA GLU A 706 -31.42 -21.36 -1.76
C GLU A 706 -29.96 -20.93 -1.51
N ARG A 707 -28.96 -21.63 -2.08
CA ARG A 707 -27.54 -21.35 -1.80
C ARG A 707 -26.98 -20.09 -2.46
N ARG A 708 -27.67 -19.50 -3.45
CA ARG A 708 -27.21 -18.28 -4.14
C ARG A 708 -27.23 -17.01 -3.29
N ARG A 709 -27.84 -17.04 -2.09
CA ARG A 709 -27.85 -15.89 -1.17
C ARG A 709 -26.72 -15.87 -0.13
N ASN A 710 -26.01 -16.99 0.09
CA ASN A 710 -25.10 -17.11 1.24
C ASN A 710 -23.63 -17.42 0.90
N VAL A 711 -23.22 -17.47 -0.38
CA VAL A 711 -21.77 -17.49 -0.69
C VAL A 711 -21.24 -16.08 -0.49
N GLY A 712 -20.73 -15.84 0.70
CA GLY A 712 -20.33 -14.51 1.12
C GLY A 712 -19.12 -13.98 0.38
N THR A 713 -19.13 -12.68 0.09
CA THR A 713 -17.93 -11.95 -0.31
C THR A 713 -16.93 -11.96 0.86
N LYS A 714 -15.82 -12.71 0.71
CA LYS A 714 -14.69 -12.67 1.66
C LYS A 714 -14.28 -11.21 1.89
N THR A 715 -13.98 -10.83 3.14
CA THR A 715 -13.43 -9.49 3.39
C THR A 715 -12.08 -9.33 2.70
N ARG A 716 -11.67 -8.10 2.36
CA ARG A 716 -10.41 -7.84 1.65
C ARG A 716 -9.20 -8.49 2.33
N SER A 717 -9.09 -8.40 3.66
CA SER A 717 -8.01 -9.04 4.41
C SER A 717 -8.07 -10.56 4.25
N GLN A 718 -9.23 -11.17 4.49
CA GLN A 718 -9.40 -12.62 4.36
C GLN A 718 -9.20 -13.13 2.93
N ARG A 719 -9.49 -12.34 1.90
CA ARG A 719 -9.21 -12.70 0.51
C ARG A 719 -7.71 -12.65 0.21
N VAL A 720 -7.02 -11.63 0.71
CA VAL A 720 -5.55 -11.52 0.59
C VAL A 720 -4.87 -12.64 1.37
N ASP A 721 -5.31 -12.92 2.60
CA ASP A 721 -4.76 -14.01 3.42
C ASP A 721 -5.05 -15.38 2.78
N ALA A 722 -6.27 -15.62 2.29
CA ALA A 722 -6.60 -16.85 1.57
C ALA A 722 -5.78 -17.00 0.28
N LEU A 723 -5.54 -15.91 -0.45
CA LEU A 723 -4.69 -15.89 -1.63
C LEU A 723 -3.25 -16.23 -1.27
N LEU A 724 -2.69 -15.63 -0.21
CA LEU A 724 -1.34 -15.91 0.28
C LEU A 724 -1.18 -17.36 0.76
N HIS A 725 -2.16 -17.90 1.49
CA HIS A 725 -2.16 -19.30 1.90
C HIS A 725 -2.28 -20.26 0.73
N HIS A 726 -3.07 -19.91 -0.28
CA HIS A 726 -3.22 -20.72 -1.48
C HIS A 726 -1.89 -20.77 -2.27
N MET A 727 -1.27 -19.60 -2.50
CA MET A 727 0.04 -19.46 -3.14
C MET A 727 1.10 -20.37 -2.49
N LEU A 728 1.07 -20.49 -1.16
CA LEU A 728 2.13 -21.10 -0.37
C LEU A 728 1.78 -22.49 0.18
N SER A 729 0.62 -23.05 -0.19
CA SER A 729 0.17 -24.35 0.31
C SER A 729 1.20 -25.50 0.14
N PRO A 730 1.96 -25.62 -0.98
CA PRO A 730 3.00 -26.65 -1.09
C PRO A 730 4.24 -26.37 -0.24
N GLU A 731 4.60 -25.10 0.02
CA GLU A 731 5.76 -24.76 0.87
C GLU A 731 5.43 -24.85 2.37
N LEU A 732 4.20 -24.49 2.76
CA LEU A 732 3.75 -24.52 4.16
C LEU A 732 3.69 -25.94 4.73
N THR A 733 3.38 -26.94 3.89
CA THR A 733 3.40 -28.36 4.25
C THR A 733 4.82 -28.90 4.47
N GLN A 734 5.84 -28.31 3.83
CA GLN A 734 7.25 -28.66 4.08
C GLN A 734 7.82 -27.95 5.32
N CYS A 735 7.36 -26.74 5.64
CA CYS A 735 7.78 -26.01 6.85
C CYS A 735 7.15 -26.53 8.15
N SER A 736 6.14 -27.40 8.07
CA SER A 736 5.41 -27.95 9.22
C SER A 736 5.97 -29.29 9.72
N THR A 737 6.92 -29.90 9.00
CA THR A 737 7.73 -31.00 9.55
C THR A 737 8.93 -30.43 10.33
N PRO A 738 9.10 -30.79 11.62
CA PRO A 738 10.15 -30.25 12.47
C PRO A 738 11.57 -30.60 12.03
#